data_AF-A0A4Q0MCX8-F1
#
_entry.id   AF-A0A4Q0MCX8-F1
#
_cell.length_a   1.000
_cell.length_b   1.000
_cell.length_c   1.000
_cell.angle_alpha   90.00
_cell.angle_beta   90.00
_cell.angle_gamma   90.00
#
_symmetry.space_group_name_H-M   'P 1'
#
loop_
_entity.id
_entity.type
_entity.pdbx_description
1 polymer ?
#
loop_
_entity_poly.entity_id
_entity_poly.type
_entity_poly.pdbx_seq_one_letter_code
_entity_poly.pdbx_strand_id
1 'polypeptide(L)'
;MQSLYRNNMKLLSLLLLLAASFNVCAQKYVLKSPDQKLRVEVHVGDSIRYSVFFKEQELIRPSVVSMVLDNLTLGDQATVKKAKNRNYKSVIHPPYGKSAELIAHYNELQISFTKSYSLVFRAYNEGVAYRFVTDFKDSVKVKNEIASFKINGSPGAFYPETGTYTSWEVPYVEYKSVSDIKAGQRAITPALFAYGSTGIKLMIAEADLFAYPGMYLRKEAEAFSGDWAAYPAKTEMGSWGNFVSVVKERKDFIAKTAGKRDYPWRVIIATDNDADLLTNELIYKLSGPSAVKDQSWIKPGKATWEWWHDAMLPGADIPSGMKNRNTVLYKYYIDFAARHKLEYIMIDAGWSNVYDLKKPNPDVDIQEVIGYGARKKVAVFLWCVATSLLTDLDQNLDYLKGLGAAGIKVDFFDRDDQEAIEWMERIAKVAAEKRLMVNFHGCAKPAGLQRRYPNVVNYEAVRGAECSKWDYTANPRHHLLIPFIRMAAGPMDYTPGSMRNRQKETFKPVDPGLPFTQGTRCHELAMYVLYDQPFAMLCDSPTEYEKYQDIMKYLSAVPVSFDETRVLSARLGEYALVAKRKQKEWFIGAMADWAQRDLKVDFSFLPDGVTLTAEVYRDGKDADKNAEQYEHTTLNVNNRSVMDLHLAPGGGAVIYLHP
;
A
#
# COMPACT_ATOMS: atom_id res chain seq x y z
N MET A 1 -71.13 47.03 -9.31
CA MET A 1 -70.19 46.16 -10.06
C MET A 1 -68.70 46.47 -9.85
N GLN A 2 -68.30 47.51 -9.09
CA GLN A 2 -66.88 47.85 -8.84
C GLN A 2 -66.29 47.32 -7.52
N SER A 3 -67.12 46.80 -6.59
CA SER A 3 -66.66 46.27 -5.30
C SER A 3 -66.12 44.83 -5.37
N LEU A 4 -66.70 43.97 -6.23
CA LEU A 4 -66.28 42.58 -6.38
C LEU A 4 -64.92 42.41 -7.08
N TYR A 5 -64.49 43.36 -7.92
CA TYR A 5 -63.20 43.30 -8.60
C TYR A 5 -62.01 43.59 -7.68
N ARG A 6 -62.21 44.37 -6.60
CA ARG A 6 -61.13 44.78 -5.69
C ARG A 6 -60.74 43.69 -4.68
N ASN A 7 -61.67 42.83 -4.30
CA ASN A 7 -61.40 41.68 -3.42
C ASN A 7 -60.74 40.51 -4.17
N ASN A 8 -61.07 40.29 -5.43
CA ASN A 8 -60.45 39.22 -6.24
C ASN A 8 -58.99 39.52 -6.60
N MET A 9 -58.62 40.80 -6.79
CA MET A 9 -57.20 41.17 -6.99
C MET A 9 -56.33 40.97 -5.75
N LYS A 10 -56.85 41.20 -4.54
CA LYS A 10 -56.10 40.97 -3.29
C LYS A 10 -55.91 39.47 -3.02
N LEU A 11 -56.91 38.64 -3.34
CA LEU A 11 -56.81 37.18 -3.20
C LEU A 11 -55.84 36.58 -4.24
N LEU A 12 -55.83 37.08 -5.47
CA LEU A 12 -54.88 36.66 -6.51
C LEU A 12 -53.44 37.08 -6.18
N SER A 13 -53.26 38.26 -5.57
CA SER A 13 -51.96 38.74 -5.09
C SER A 13 -51.43 37.90 -3.92
N LEU A 14 -52.31 37.47 -3.01
CA LEU A 14 -51.96 36.60 -1.88
C LEU A 14 -51.65 35.16 -2.35
N LEU A 15 -52.34 34.66 -3.37
CA LEU A 15 -52.07 33.35 -4.01
C LEU A 15 -50.78 33.36 -4.86
N LEU A 16 -50.42 34.47 -5.51
CA LEU A 16 -49.13 34.62 -6.18
C LEU A 16 -47.95 34.81 -5.20
N LEU A 17 -48.19 35.37 -4.02
CA LEU A 17 -47.19 35.45 -2.93
C LEU A 17 -47.02 34.13 -2.17
N LEU A 18 -48.04 33.26 -2.13
CA LEU A 18 -47.91 31.87 -1.62
C LEU A 18 -47.35 30.88 -2.66
N ALA A 19 -47.39 31.23 -3.96
CA ALA A 19 -46.75 30.45 -5.03
C ALA A 19 -45.25 30.77 -5.21
N ALA A 20 -44.70 31.70 -4.42
CA ALA A 20 -43.27 31.76 -4.14
C ALA A 20 -42.89 30.64 -3.16
N SER A 21 -43.15 29.40 -3.59
CA SER A 21 -42.55 28.21 -3.01
C SER A 21 -41.05 28.48 -2.95
N PHE A 22 -40.50 28.58 -1.75
CA PHE A 22 -39.07 28.55 -1.53
C PHE A 22 -38.55 27.25 -2.13
N ASN A 23 -38.20 27.27 -3.42
CA ASN A 23 -37.26 26.32 -3.97
C ASN A 23 -35.97 26.62 -3.22
N VAL A 24 -35.75 25.88 -2.13
CA VAL A 24 -34.43 25.75 -1.52
C VAL A 24 -33.57 25.12 -2.61
N CYS A 25 -33.00 25.97 -3.46
CA CYS A 25 -32.14 25.54 -4.54
C CYS A 25 -30.91 24.94 -3.88
N ALA A 26 -30.72 23.63 -4.01
CA ALA A 26 -29.55 22.94 -3.50
C ALA A 26 -28.30 23.66 -4.04
N GLN A 27 -27.41 24.09 -3.13
CA GLN A 27 -26.21 24.82 -3.52
C GLN A 27 -25.25 23.86 -4.22
N LYS A 28 -24.90 24.16 -5.47
CA LYS A 28 -23.94 23.39 -6.27
C LYS A 28 -22.57 24.06 -6.23
N TYR A 29 -21.55 23.28 -5.90
CA TYR A 29 -20.15 23.66 -5.97
C TYR A 29 -19.42 22.76 -6.97
N VAL A 30 -18.49 23.31 -7.74
CA VAL A 30 -17.71 22.57 -8.74
C VAL A 30 -16.23 22.79 -8.47
N LEU A 31 -15.46 21.71 -8.46
CA LEU A 31 -14.02 21.70 -8.31
C LEU A 31 -13.41 20.90 -9.46
N LYS A 32 -12.43 21.45 -10.18
CA LYS A 32 -11.70 20.75 -11.25
C LYS A 32 -10.24 20.51 -10.86
N SER A 33 -9.62 19.46 -11.36
CA SER A 33 -8.16 19.27 -11.28
C SER A 33 -7.42 20.38 -12.06
N PRO A 34 -6.12 20.61 -11.78
CA PRO A 34 -5.32 21.54 -12.55
C PRO A 34 -5.31 21.31 -14.06
N ASP A 35 -5.31 20.05 -14.52
CA ASP A 35 -5.40 19.70 -15.94
C ASP A 35 -6.85 19.62 -16.48
N GLN A 36 -7.82 19.92 -15.63
CA GLN A 36 -9.26 19.90 -15.89
C GLN A 36 -9.86 18.54 -16.29
N LYS A 37 -9.11 17.43 -16.24
CA LYS A 37 -9.63 16.10 -16.58
C LYS A 37 -10.55 15.55 -15.51
N LEU A 38 -10.27 15.84 -14.24
CA LEU A 38 -11.09 15.43 -13.12
C LEU A 38 -11.97 16.58 -12.65
N ARG A 39 -13.23 16.28 -12.36
CA ARG A 39 -14.20 17.24 -11.83
C ARG A 39 -15.02 16.60 -10.73
N VAL A 40 -15.15 17.29 -9.61
CA VAL A 40 -16.10 16.96 -8.53
C VAL A 40 -17.22 18.00 -8.54
N GLU A 41 -18.45 17.53 -8.46
CA GLU A 41 -19.61 18.36 -8.20
C GLU A 41 -20.19 18.03 -6.84
N VAL A 42 -20.37 19.04 -5.98
CA VAL A 42 -20.89 18.89 -4.62
C VAL A 42 -22.23 19.61 -4.53
N HIS A 43 -23.27 18.88 -4.17
CA HIS A 43 -24.61 19.40 -3.97
C HIS A 43 -24.94 19.40 -2.48
N VAL A 44 -25.27 20.57 -1.93
CA VAL A 44 -25.68 20.74 -0.54
C VAL A 44 -27.17 21.08 -0.50
N GLY A 45 -27.97 20.17 0.05
CA GLY A 45 -29.40 20.37 0.35
C GLY A 45 -29.75 19.60 1.62
N ASP A 46 -30.86 18.84 1.60
CA ASP A 46 -31.25 17.95 2.71
C ASP A 46 -30.15 16.95 3.09
N SER A 47 -29.37 16.52 2.08
CA SER A 47 -28.15 15.74 2.24
C SER A 47 -27.03 16.37 1.43
N ILE A 48 -25.78 16.14 1.84
CA ILE A 48 -24.62 16.46 1.01
C ILE A 48 -24.35 15.30 0.07
N ARG A 49 -24.30 15.58 -1.23
CA ARG A 49 -23.98 14.60 -2.27
C ARG A 49 -22.82 15.07 -3.13
N TYR A 50 -22.02 14.14 -3.62
CA TYR A 50 -20.97 14.43 -4.59
C TYR A 50 -21.05 13.50 -5.81
N SER A 51 -20.64 14.01 -6.97
CA SER A 51 -20.38 13.24 -8.20
C SER A 51 -18.94 13.45 -8.64
N VAL A 52 -18.35 12.46 -9.30
CA VAL A 52 -16.99 12.52 -9.84
C VAL A 52 -17.01 12.21 -11.32
N PHE A 53 -16.35 13.05 -12.11
CA PHE A 53 -16.22 12.94 -13.55
C PHE A 53 -14.75 12.86 -13.94
N PHE A 54 -14.44 12.04 -14.95
CA PHE A 54 -13.14 11.97 -15.61
C PHE A 54 -13.34 12.16 -17.11
N LYS A 55 -12.70 13.17 -17.71
CA LYS A 55 -12.87 13.55 -19.13
C LYS A 55 -14.35 13.65 -19.53
N GLU A 56 -15.14 14.35 -18.71
CA GLU A 56 -16.59 14.52 -18.81
C GLU A 56 -17.45 13.26 -18.63
N GLN A 57 -16.86 12.06 -18.52
CA GLN A 57 -17.59 10.85 -18.17
C GLN A 57 -17.86 10.80 -16.66
N GLU A 58 -19.13 10.68 -16.26
CA GLU A 58 -19.50 10.46 -14.86
C GLU A 58 -19.06 9.06 -14.41
N LEU A 59 -18.17 8.99 -13.43
CA LEU A 59 -17.67 7.74 -12.84
C LEU A 59 -18.38 7.41 -11.53
N ILE A 60 -18.62 8.44 -10.70
CA ILE A 60 -19.40 8.33 -9.46
C ILE A 60 -20.64 9.21 -9.61
N ARG A 61 -21.81 8.57 -9.62
CA ARG A 61 -23.13 9.21 -9.59
C ARG A 61 -23.37 9.88 -8.22
N PRO A 62 -24.39 10.76 -8.08
CA PRO A 62 -24.63 11.49 -6.84
C PRO A 62 -24.68 10.60 -5.60
N SER A 63 -23.62 10.68 -4.80
CA SER A 63 -23.35 9.80 -3.65
C SER A 63 -23.32 10.59 -2.35
N VAL A 64 -23.99 10.08 -1.32
CA VAL A 64 -24.13 10.77 -0.02
C VAL A 64 -22.82 10.70 0.77
N VAL A 65 -22.49 11.82 1.42
CA VAL A 65 -21.43 11.92 2.42
C VAL A 65 -22.01 12.47 3.72
N SER A 66 -21.87 11.71 4.81
CA SER A 66 -22.39 12.08 6.14
C SER A 66 -21.58 11.43 7.26
N MET A 67 -21.66 11.96 8.47
CA MET A 67 -21.05 11.37 9.66
C MET A 67 -22.03 11.45 10.82
N VAL A 68 -22.40 10.30 11.37
CA VAL A 68 -23.35 10.17 12.47
C VAL A 68 -22.58 10.16 13.79
N LEU A 69 -22.83 11.16 14.63
CA LEU A 69 -22.30 11.27 15.99
C LEU A 69 -23.40 10.94 17.00
N ASP A 70 -23.08 10.83 18.29
CA ASP A 70 -24.05 10.51 19.35
C ASP A 70 -25.29 11.44 19.35
N ASN A 71 -25.08 12.75 19.17
CA ASN A 71 -26.14 13.78 19.28
C ASN A 71 -26.33 14.62 18.00
N LEU A 72 -25.61 14.29 16.93
CA LEU A 72 -25.56 15.12 15.73
C LEU A 72 -25.19 14.31 14.49
N THR A 73 -25.88 14.56 13.38
CA THR A 73 -25.48 14.05 12.07
C THR A 73 -24.89 15.17 11.23
N LEU A 74 -23.62 15.05 10.86
CA LEU A 74 -22.94 15.95 9.92
C LEU A 74 -23.38 15.58 8.50
N GLY A 75 -23.71 16.57 7.67
CA GLY A 75 -24.21 16.36 6.31
C GLY A 75 -25.72 16.17 6.18
N ASP A 76 -26.46 16.11 7.29
CA ASP A 76 -27.92 16.17 7.35
C ASP A 76 -28.40 17.60 7.55
N GLN A 77 -29.36 18.05 6.72
CA GLN A 77 -29.93 19.41 6.72
C GLN A 77 -28.83 20.48 6.82
N ALA A 78 -27.79 20.32 5.99
CA ALA A 78 -26.53 21.03 6.15
C ALA A 78 -26.63 22.48 5.67
N THR A 79 -26.47 23.44 6.59
CA THR A 79 -26.41 24.87 6.25
C THR A 79 -24.98 25.31 6.00
N VAL A 80 -24.67 25.73 4.78
CA VAL A 80 -23.35 26.29 4.44
C VAL A 80 -23.15 27.63 5.13
N LYS A 81 -22.05 27.75 5.87
CA LYS A 81 -21.57 29.01 6.46
C LYS A 81 -20.67 29.77 5.49
N LYS A 82 -19.75 29.05 4.83
CA LYS A 82 -18.80 29.62 3.86
C LYS A 82 -18.20 28.53 2.99
N ALA A 83 -17.96 28.84 1.72
CA ALA A 83 -17.09 28.05 0.85
C ALA A 83 -15.80 28.84 0.53
N LYS A 84 -14.67 28.15 0.46
CA LYS A 84 -13.37 28.72 0.06
C LYS A 84 -12.71 27.80 -0.94
N ASN A 85 -12.20 28.39 -2.02
CA ASN A 85 -11.32 27.70 -2.97
C ASN A 85 -9.88 28.11 -2.76
N ARG A 86 -8.95 27.19 -3.01
CA ARG A 86 -7.53 27.50 -3.16
C ARG A 86 -6.89 26.62 -4.23
N ASN A 87 -5.93 27.17 -4.95
CA ASN A 87 -4.95 26.39 -5.71
C ASN A 87 -3.71 26.24 -4.83
N TYR A 88 -3.13 25.04 -4.80
CA TYR A 88 -1.95 24.76 -4.00
C TYR A 88 -0.97 23.93 -4.82
N LYS A 89 0.30 24.36 -4.80
CA LYS A 89 1.42 23.65 -5.41
C LYS A 89 2.59 23.64 -4.45
N SER A 90 3.09 22.46 -4.10
CA SER A 90 4.35 22.31 -3.34
C SER A 90 5.15 21.12 -3.85
N VAL A 91 6.44 21.13 -3.55
CA VAL A 91 7.32 19.97 -3.73
C VAL A 91 7.44 19.24 -2.39
N ILE A 92 7.37 17.92 -2.43
CA ILE A 92 7.61 17.02 -1.30
C ILE A 92 8.86 16.22 -1.64
N HIS A 93 9.78 16.07 -0.69
CA HIS A 93 10.98 15.24 -0.83
C HIS A 93 10.83 14.02 0.09
N PRO A 94 10.39 12.86 -0.43
CA PRO A 94 10.38 11.63 0.34
C PRO A 94 11.81 11.24 0.75
N PRO A 95 12.06 10.74 1.97
CA PRO A 95 13.39 10.24 2.36
C PRO A 95 13.81 9.01 1.56
N TYR A 96 12.83 8.27 1.04
CA TYR A 96 12.96 7.12 0.16
C TYR A 96 11.67 6.92 -0.63
N GLY A 97 11.72 6.03 -1.62
CA GLY A 97 10.59 5.72 -2.49
C GLY A 97 11.04 5.63 -3.93
N LYS A 98 10.12 5.86 -4.86
CA LYS A 98 10.35 5.73 -6.30
C LYS A 98 10.58 7.07 -7.02
N SER A 99 10.73 8.16 -6.27
CA SER A 99 11.02 9.50 -6.78
C SER A 99 11.71 10.34 -5.71
N ALA A 100 12.71 11.14 -6.11
CA ALA A 100 13.37 12.10 -5.20
C ALA A 100 12.48 13.32 -4.89
N GLU A 101 11.57 13.65 -5.82
CA GLU A 101 10.65 14.77 -5.69
C GLU A 101 9.25 14.37 -6.11
N LEU A 102 8.25 14.79 -5.33
CA LEU A 102 6.83 14.65 -5.64
C LEU A 102 6.18 16.02 -5.70
N ILE A 103 5.51 16.32 -6.81
CA ILE A 103 4.74 17.56 -6.95
C ILE A 103 3.33 17.31 -6.40
N ALA A 104 2.98 18.01 -5.31
CA ALA A 104 1.62 18.08 -4.80
C ALA A 104 0.93 19.32 -5.40
N HIS A 105 0.19 19.13 -6.49
CA HIS A 105 -0.54 20.19 -7.18
C HIS A 105 -2.03 19.85 -7.26
N TYR A 106 -2.86 20.66 -6.61
CA TYR A 106 -4.30 20.45 -6.56
C TYR A 106 -5.07 21.75 -6.46
N ASN A 107 -6.34 21.69 -6.87
CA ASN A 107 -7.34 22.65 -6.43
C ASN A 107 -8.08 22.07 -5.23
N GLU A 108 -8.43 22.91 -4.26
CA GLU A 108 -9.18 22.52 -3.07
C GLU A 108 -10.42 23.40 -2.91
N LEU A 109 -11.51 22.76 -2.49
CA LEU A 109 -12.75 23.38 -2.05
C LEU A 109 -13.00 22.99 -0.58
N GLN A 110 -13.03 23.97 0.31
CA GLN A 110 -13.47 23.79 1.68
C GLN A 110 -14.86 24.41 1.85
N ILE A 111 -15.85 23.58 2.19
CA ILE A 111 -17.20 24.01 2.54
C ILE A 111 -17.34 23.90 4.06
N SER A 112 -17.45 25.03 4.74
CA SER A 112 -17.69 25.11 6.18
C SER A 112 -19.18 25.26 6.46
N PHE A 113 -19.67 24.54 7.46
CA PHE A 113 -21.07 24.50 7.85
C PHE A 113 -21.29 25.19 9.20
N THR A 114 -22.54 25.51 9.54
CA THR A 114 -22.90 26.22 10.78
C THR A 114 -22.61 25.42 12.05
N LYS A 115 -22.70 24.08 11.98
CA LYS A 115 -22.50 23.16 13.11
C LYS A 115 -21.03 22.78 13.35
N SER A 116 -20.10 23.72 13.22
CA SER A 116 -18.66 23.56 13.53
C SER A 116 -17.93 22.38 12.85
N TYR A 117 -18.29 22.08 11.60
CA TYR A 117 -17.57 21.14 10.75
C TYR A 117 -17.38 21.71 9.34
N SER A 118 -16.44 21.12 8.60
CA SER A 118 -16.23 21.38 7.18
C SER A 118 -16.10 20.06 6.42
N LEU A 119 -16.44 20.10 5.13
CA LEU A 119 -15.99 19.13 4.14
C LEU A 119 -14.92 19.77 3.28
N VAL A 120 -13.80 19.09 3.13
CA VAL A 120 -12.69 19.52 2.27
C VAL A 120 -12.57 18.55 1.12
N PHE A 121 -12.63 19.06 -0.10
CA PHE A 121 -12.40 18.33 -1.34
C PHE A 121 -11.09 18.79 -1.98
N ARG A 122 -10.28 17.86 -2.46
CA ARG A 122 -9.10 18.14 -3.30
C ARG A 122 -9.23 17.43 -4.64
N ALA A 123 -8.88 18.12 -5.71
CA ALA A 123 -8.76 17.55 -7.05
C ALA A 123 -7.31 17.69 -7.53
N TYR A 124 -6.62 16.56 -7.56
CA TYR A 124 -5.32 16.37 -8.19
C TYR A 124 -5.55 15.89 -9.64
N ASN A 125 -4.50 15.83 -10.46
CA ASN A 125 -4.62 15.23 -11.79
C ASN A 125 -4.78 13.70 -11.70
N GLU A 126 -4.27 13.11 -10.62
CA GLU A 126 -4.24 11.68 -10.36
C GLU A 126 -5.52 11.14 -9.70
N GLY A 127 -6.37 12.02 -9.16
CA GLY A 127 -7.57 11.64 -8.43
C GLY A 127 -8.18 12.78 -7.62
N VAL A 128 -9.35 12.49 -7.06
CA VAL A 128 -10.08 13.39 -6.17
C VAL A 128 -10.20 12.77 -4.79
N ALA A 129 -10.25 13.59 -3.75
CA ALA A 129 -10.42 13.12 -2.39
C ALA A 129 -11.28 14.07 -1.57
N TYR A 130 -11.98 13.55 -0.57
CA TYR A 130 -12.67 14.36 0.42
C TYR A 130 -12.39 13.90 1.85
N ARG A 131 -12.55 14.81 2.82
CA ARG A 131 -12.57 14.47 4.25
C ARG A 131 -13.45 15.41 5.07
N PHE A 132 -13.89 14.92 6.22
CA PHE A 132 -14.45 15.75 7.28
C PHE A 132 -13.33 16.44 8.07
N VAL A 133 -13.61 17.66 8.51
CA VAL A 133 -12.81 18.40 9.49
C VAL A 133 -13.75 18.97 10.53
N THR A 134 -13.49 18.72 11.81
CA THR A 134 -14.32 19.19 12.92
C THR A 134 -13.54 20.14 13.82
N ASP A 135 -14.25 21.06 14.48
CA ASP A 135 -13.70 22.02 15.45
C ASP A 135 -14.60 22.06 16.71
N PHE A 136 -15.00 20.88 17.19
CA PHE A 136 -15.76 20.75 18.43
C PHE A 136 -14.84 20.89 19.65
N LYS A 137 -15.35 21.47 20.73
CA LYS A 137 -14.59 21.62 21.99
C LYS A 137 -14.37 20.27 22.67
N ASP A 138 -15.41 19.45 22.72
CA ASP A 138 -15.41 18.18 23.45
C ASP A 138 -15.13 17.01 22.52
N SER A 139 -14.63 15.90 23.07
CA SER A 139 -14.49 14.64 22.32
C SER A 139 -15.82 14.15 21.78
N VAL A 140 -15.82 13.56 20.59
CA VAL A 140 -17.02 13.02 19.94
C VAL A 140 -16.91 11.52 19.72
N LYS A 141 -18.02 10.81 19.89
CA LYS A 141 -18.15 9.44 19.38
C LYS A 141 -18.78 9.49 18.01
N VAL A 142 -18.15 8.80 17.06
CA VAL A 142 -18.68 8.59 15.72
C VAL A 142 -19.39 7.24 15.72
N LYS A 143 -20.72 7.29 15.63
CA LYS A 143 -21.57 6.10 15.53
C LYS A 143 -21.36 5.39 14.20
N ASN A 144 -21.35 6.15 13.11
CA ASN A 144 -21.12 5.65 11.77
C ASN A 144 -20.62 6.77 10.85
N GLU A 145 -19.90 6.40 9.79
CA GLU A 145 -19.64 7.28 8.65
C GLU A 145 -20.50 6.80 7.47
N ILE A 146 -21.02 7.72 6.65
CA ILE A 146 -21.71 7.38 5.41
C ILE A 146 -20.82 7.86 4.28
N ALA A 147 -20.09 6.92 3.69
CA ALA A 147 -19.26 7.12 2.51
C ALA A 147 -19.85 6.30 1.36
N SER A 148 -20.69 6.91 0.53
CA SER A 148 -21.31 6.23 -0.60
C SER A 148 -20.48 6.41 -1.88
N PHE A 149 -20.44 5.36 -2.70
CA PHE A 149 -19.79 5.34 -4.01
C PHE A 149 -20.73 4.66 -5.02
N LYS A 150 -21.63 5.45 -5.62
CA LYS A 150 -22.50 4.97 -6.70
C LYS A 150 -21.75 4.95 -8.02
N ILE A 151 -20.95 3.90 -8.22
CA ILE A 151 -20.24 3.69 -9.49
C ILE A 151 -21.23 3.71 -10.65
N ASN A 152 -20.91 4.48 -11.68
CA ASN A 152 -21.75 4.62 -12.87
C ASN A 152 -21.52 3.45 -13.83
N GLY A 153 -22.58 2.99 -14.50
CA GLY A 153 -22.52 1.80 -15.36
C GLY A 153 -22.24 0.52 -14.56
N SER A 154 -21.61 -0.45 -15.22
CA SER A 154 -21.27 -1.73 -14.59
C SER A 154 -19.88 -2.24 -15.00
N PRO A 155 -18.79 -1.55 -14.58
CA PRO A 155 -17.42 -1.96 -14.90
C PRO A 155 -17.07 -3.32 -14.29
N GLY A 156 -16.01 -3.95 -14.78
CA GLY A 156 -15.39 -5.08 -14.07
C GLY A 156 -14.74 -4.62 -12.76
N ALA A 157 -14.40 -5.56 -11.88
CA ALA A 157 -13.81 -5.26 -10.57
C ALA A 157 -12.69 -6.23 -10.20
N PHE A 158 -11.65 -5.69 -9.57
CA PHE A 158 -10.62 -6.40 -8.84
C PHE A 158 -10.90 -6.17 -7.36
N TYR A 159 -11.63 -7.12 -6.76
CA TYR A 159 -12.25 -6.94 -5.46
C TYR A 159 -11.57 -7.87 -4.44
N PRO A 160 -10.69 -7.35 -3.56
CA PRO A 160 -9.99 -8.16 -2.56
C PRO A 160 -10.94 -8.51 -1.40
N GLU A 161 -11.79 -9.52 -1.64
CA GLU A 161 -12.89 -9.89 -0.75
C GLU A 161 -12.42 -10.37 0.62
N THR A 162 -13.17 -10.00 1.66
CA THR A 162 -12.95 -10.46 3.02
C THR A 162 -14.27 -10.59 3.77
N GLY A 163 -14.43 -11.69 4.50
CA GLY A 163 -15.57 -11.92 5.39
C GLY A 163 -15.36 -11.39 6.81
N THR A 164 -14.14 -10.94 7.14
CA THR A 164 -13.76 -10.55 8.50
C THR A 164 -13.21 -9.11 8.54
N TYR A 165 -12.90 -8.65 9.74
CA TYR A 165 -12.19 -7.39 9.99
C TYR A 165 -10.73 -7.64 10.41
N THR A 166 -10.13 -8.72 9.89
CA THR A 166 -8.86 -9.27 10.41
C THR A 166 -7.90 -9.78 9.33
N SER A 167 -8.15 -9.51 8.05
CA SER A 167 -7.33 -10.06 6.96
C SER A 167 -7.09 -9.01 5.87
N TRP A 168 -5.82 -8.77 5.55
CA TRP A 168 -5.35 -7.91 4.44
C TRP A 168 -4.52 -8.66 3.39
N GLU A 169 -4.40 -9.98 3.54
CA GLU A 169 -3.59 -10.87 2.70
C GLU A 169 -4.48 -11.76 1.84
N VAL A 170 -5.49 -11.14 1.23
CA VAL A 170 -6.48 -11.81 0.40
C VAL A 170 -6.12 -11.67 -1.08
N PRO A 171 -6.40 -12.70 -1.90
CA PRO A 171 -6.27 -12.56 -3.35
C PRO A 171 -7.36 -11.62 -3.89
N TYR A 172 -7.17 -11.11 -5.10
CA TYR A 172 -8.22 -10.37 -5.81
C TYR A 172 -9.23 -11.32 -6.43
N VAL A 173 -10.51 -11.11 -6.13
CA VAL A 173 -11.60 -11.73 -6.90
C VAL A 173 -11.89 -10.86 -8.11
N GLU A 174 -11.77 -11.44 -9.30
CA GLU A 174 -12.01 -10.75 -10.56
C GLU A 174 -13.47 -10.94 -11.01
N TYR A 175 -14.20 -9.83 -11.07
CA TYR A 175 -15.57 -9.79 -11.59
C TYR A 175 -15.59 -9.12 -12.96
N LYS A 176 -16.33 -9.71 -13.91
CA LYS A 176 -16.56 -9.08 -15.22
C LYS A 176 -17.42 -7.82 -15.10
N SER A 177 -18.27 -7.78 -14.08
CA SER A 177 -19.19 -6.70 -13.81
C SER A 177 -19.41 -6.54 -12.30
N VAL A 178 -19.50 -5.31 -11.81
CA VAL A 178 -19.89 -5.01 -10.41
C VAL A 178 -21.29 -5.53 -10.06
N SER A 179 -22.13 -5.81 -11.06
CA SER A 179 -23.44 -6.46 -10.88
C SER A 179 -23.32 -7.93 -10.48
N ASP A 180 -22.19 -8.58 -10.75
CA ASP A 180 -21.93 -9.97 -10.37
C ASP A 180 -21.51 -10.10 -8.89
N ILE A 181 -21.15 -8.99 -8.25
CA ILE A 181 -20.80 -8.93 -6.83
C ILE A 181 -22.09 -8.97 -6.01
N LYS A 182 -22.22 -9.96 -5.14
CA LYS A 182 -23.39 -10.10 -4.27
C LYS A 182 -23.47 -8.95 -3.27
N ALA A 183 -24.67 -8.43 -3.04
CA ALA A 183 -24.90 -7.43 -1.98
C ALA A 183 -24.48 -8.01 -0.61
N GLY A 184 -23.88 -7.17 0.22
CA GLY A 184 -23.27 -7.56 1.50
C GLY A 184 -21.81 -7.97 1.41
N GLN A 185 -21.27 -8.28 0.22
CA GLN A 185 -19.86 -8.62 0.08
C GLN A 185 -18.96 -7.42 0.35
N ARG A 186 -17.90 -7.67 1.13
CA ARG A 186 -16.94 -6.67 1.57
C ARG A 186 -15.57 -6.96 0.97
N ALA A 187 -14.82 -5.91 0.66
CA ALA A 187 -13.42 -5.96 0.32
C ALA A 187 -12.59 -4.99 1.17
N ILE A 188 -11.32 -5.31 1.36
CA ILE A 188 -10.34 -4.31 1.81
C ILE A 188 -10.14 -3.24 0.72
N THR A 189 -9.60 -2.09 1.09
CA THR A 189 -9.17 -1.07 0.12
C THR A 189 -7.65 -1.07 -0.02
N PRO A 190 -7.07 -0.67 -1.18
CA PRO A 190 -7.73 -0.20 -2.40
C PRO A 190 -8.47 -1.29 -3.17
N ALA A 191 -9.63 -0.94 -3.74
CA ALA A 191 -10.37 -1.77 -4.69
C ALA A 191 -10.46 -1.05 -6.04
N LEU A 192 -10.30 -1.78 -7.14
CA LEU A 192 -10.21 -1.22 -8.49
C LEU A 192 -11.35 -1.70 -9.39
N PHE A 193 -11.90 -0.79 -10.18
CA PHE A 193 -12.96 -1.00 -11.15
C PHE A 193 -12.46 -0.63 -12.55
N ALA A 194 -12.73 -1.47 -13.54
CA ALA A 194 -12.19 -1.33 -14.89
C ALA A 194 -13.32 -1.27 -15.94
N TYR A 195 -13.41 -0.15 -16.64
CA TYR A 195 -14.34 0.06 -17.74
C TYR A 195 -13.73 -0.48 -19.03
N GLY A 196 -14.08 -1.73 -19.41
CA GLY A 196 -13.52 -2.36 -20.61
C GLY A 196 -13.77 -1.58 -21.90
N SER A 197 -14.89 -0.86 -22.02
CA SER A 197 -15.25 -0.10 -23.23
C SER A 197 -14.47 1.21 -23.41
N THR A 198 -14.03 1.84 -22.32
CA THR A 198 -13.33 3.15 -22.37
C THR A 198 -11.88 3.06 -21.94
N GLY A 199 -11.44 1.93 -21.38
CA GLY A 199 -10.10 1.75 -20.81
C GLY A 199 -9.94 2.35 -19.41
N ILE A 200 -10.89 3.16 -18.94
CA ILE A 200 -10.81 3.87 -17.65
C ILE A 200 -10.70 2.87 -16.49
N LYS A 201 -9.76 3.12 -15.59
CA LYS A 201 -9.65 2.50 -14.26
C LYS A 201 -10.11 3.52 -13.22
N LEU A 202 -10.89 3.05 -12.26
CA LEU A 202 -11.38 3.80 -11.10
C LEU A 202 -10.98 3.02 -9.85
N MET A 203 -10.27 3.65 -8.91
CA MET A 203 -9.86 3.00 -7.67
C MET A 203 -10.39 3.78 -6.47
N ILE A 204 -10.97 3.05 -5.51
CA ILE A 204 -11.44 3.59 -4.23
C ILE A 204 -10.46 3.18 -3.14
N ALA A 205 -10.00 4.17 -2.37
CA ALA A 205 -9.02 3.99 -1.31
C ALA A 205 -9.21 5.02 -0.18
N GLU A 206 -8.27 5.04 0.75
CA GLU A 206 -8.19 6.06 1.79
C GLU A 206 -6.75 6.49 2.04
N ALA A 207 -6.57 7.65 2.68
CA ALA A 207 -5.27 8.18 3.07
C ALA A 207 -5.34 8.94 4.39
N ASP A 208 -4.20 9.11 5.07
CA ASP A 208 -4.10 9.83 6.35
C ASP A 208 -4.92 9.13 7.47
N LEU A 209 -4.84 7.78 7.50
CA LEU A 209 -5.56 6.94 8.46
C LEU A 209 -4.90 6.98 9.85
N PHE A 210 -5.40 7.87 10.72
CA PHE A 210 -4.91 8.07 12.08
C PHE A 210 -6.06 8.07 13.09
N ALA A 211 -5.92 7.33 14.19
CA ALA A 211 -6.91 7.27 15.27
C ALA A 211 -8.37 7.18 14.77
N TYR A 212 -8.59 6.29 13.80
CA TYR A 212 -9.86 6.05 13.13
C TYR A 212 -9.84 4.65 12.50
N PRO A 213 -10.97 3.91 12.43
CA PRO A 213 -10.97 2.59 11.81
C PRO A 213 -10.74 2.64 10.30
N GLY A 214 -10.06 1.63 9.77
CA GLY A 214 -9.85 1.46 8.34
C GLY A 214 -11.17 1.28 7.58
N MET A 215 -11.22 1.83 6.38
CA MET A 215 -12.35 1.70 5.46
C MET A 215 -12.23 0.42 4.64
N TYR A 216 -13.24 -0.42 4.78
CA TYR A 216 -13.59 -1.45 3.83
C TYR A 216 -14.60 -0.90 2.83
N LEU A 217 -14.69 -1.55 1.67
CA LEU A 217 -15.71 -1.26 0.68
C LEU A 217 -16.73 -2.40 0.72
N ARG A 218 -18.02 -2.09 0.87
CA ARG A 218 -19.10 -3.08 0.87
C ARG A 218 -20.03 -2.86 -0.32
N LYS A 219 -20.38 -3.93 -1.02
CA LYS A 219 -21.38 -3.90 -2.08
C LYS A 219 -22.78 -3.76 -1.47
N GLU A 220 -23.48 -2.70 -1.85
CA GLU A 220 -24.91 -2.53 -1.59
C GLU A 220 -25.73 -2.92 -2.83
N ALA A 221 -27.05 -2.83 -2.80
CA ALA A 221 -27.89 -3.14 -3.97
C ALA A 221 -27.48 -2.32 -5.22
N GLU A 222 -27.37 -0.99 -5.08
CA GLU A 222 -27.13 -0.06 -6.20
C GLU A 222 -25.87 0.81 -6.04
N ALA A 223 -25.05 0.53 -5.04
CA ALA A 223 -23.87 1.32 -4.70
C ALA A 223 -22.77 0.45 -4.09
N PHE A 224 -21.63 1.06 -3.83
CA PHE A 224 -20.74 0.64 -2.77
C PHE A 224 -20.82 1.63 -1.61
N SER A 225 -20.55 1.14 -0.40
CA SER A 225 -20.49 1.92 0.82
C SER A 225 -19.18 1.67 1.54
N GLY A 226 -18.70 2.66 2.30
CA GLY A 226 -17.72 2.39 3.34
C GLY A 226 -18.33 1.46 4.39
N ASP A 227 -17.51 0.56 4.92
CA ASP A 227 -17.82 -0.34 6.04
C ASP A 227 -16.64 -0.33 7.01
N TRP A 228 -16.91 -0.35 8.31
CA TRP A 228 -15.90 -0.11 9.35
C TRP A 228 -16.01 -1.12 10.48
N ALA A 229 -14.85 -1.57 10.96
CA ALA A 229 -14.80 -2.30 12.21
C ALA A 229 -15.23 -1.39 13.37
N ALA A 230 -16.31 -1.75 14.06
CA ALA A 230 -16.77 -1.01 15.23
C ALA A 230 -15.77 -1.10 16.40
N TYR A 231 -15.75 -0.10 17.26
CA TYR A 231 -14.80 0.03 18.36
C TYR A 231 -14.86 -1.21 19.28
N PRO A 232 -13.72 -1.80 19.68
CA PRO A 232 -13.70 -3.01 20.50
C PRO A 232 -14.29 -2.75 21.90
N ALA A 233 -15.21 -3.61 22.34
CA ALA A 233 -15.77 -3.59 23.69
C ALA A 233 -15.05 -4.56 24.63
N LYS A 234 -14.64 -5.71 24.07
CA LYS A 234 -13.93 -6.77 24.78
C LYS A 234 -12.98 -7.46 23.81
N THR A 235 -11.74 -7.65 24.24
CA THR A 235 -10.72 -8.44 23.55
C THR A 235 -10.22 -9.55 24.46
N GLU A 236 -9.78 -10.65 23.85
CA GLU A 236 -9.13 -11.77 24.54
C GLU A 236 -7.95 -12.23 23.69
N MET A 237 -6.89 -12.75 24.34
CA MET A 237 -5.82 -13.42 23.61
C MET A 237 -6.37 -14.67 22.92
N GLY A 238 -5.96 -14.92 21.69
CA GLY A 238 -6.39 -16.08 20.89
C GLY A 238 -5.67 -16.16 19.55
N SER A 239 -6.31 -16.80 18.57
CA SER A 239 -5.75 -17.11 17.24
C SER A 239 -4.49 -17.98 17.32
N TRP A 240 -3.67 -17.97 16.27
CA TRP A 240 -2.39 -18.67 16.24
C TRP A 240 -1.50 -18.24 17.40
N GLY A 241 -0.92 -19.22 18.10
CA GLY A 241 -0.02 -19.00 19.23
C GLY A 241 -0.62 -18.31 20.46
N ASN A 242 -1.94 -18.07 20.53
CA ASN A 242 -2.61 -17.43 21.67
C ASN A 242 -1.97 -16.08 22.11
N PHE A 243 -1.52 -15.28 21.14
CA PHE A 243 -0.92 -13.97 21.39
C PHE A 243 -1.58 -12.85 20.58
N VAL A 244 -2.59 -13.15 19.77
CA VAL A 244 -3.33 -12.13 19.01
C VAL A 244 -4.47 -11.58 19.86
N SER A 245 -4.64 -10.26 19.89
CA SER A 245 -5.75 -9.62 20.60
C SER A 245 -7.06 -9.72 19.81
N VAL A 246 -7.78 -10.82 19.94
CA VAL A 246 -9.02 -11.10 19.20
C VAL A 246 -10.20 -10.34 19.80
N VAL A 247 -10.92 -9.56 18.98
CA VAL A 247 -12.13 -8.84 19.39
C VAL A 247 -13.29 -9.83 19.55
N LYS A 248 -13.90 -9.87 20.73
CA LYS A 248 -15.06 -10.73 21.06
C LYS A 248 -16.38 -9.98 21.01
N GLU A 249 -16.35 -8.71 21.40
CA GLU A 249 -17.52 -7.85 21.44
C GLU A 249 -17.13 -6.47 20.90
N ARG A 250 -18.05 -5.82 20.20
CA ARG A 250 -17.87 -4.47 19.65
C ARG A 250 -18.93 -3.52 20.23
N LYS A 251 -18.57 -2.25 20.37
CA LYS A 251 -19.48 -1.17 20.79
C LYS A 251 -20.40 -0.79 19.63
N ASP A 252 -21.39 0.04 19.95
CA ASP A 252 -22.34 0.62 18.99
C ASP A 252 -21.79 1.88 18.28
N PHE A 253 -20.48 2.08 18.26
CA PHE A 253 -19.80 3.20 17.60
C PHE A 253 -18.49 2.75 16.99
N ILE A 254 -18.02 3.44 15.95
CA ILE A 254 -16.81 3.07 15.20
C ILE A 254 -15.56 3.80 15.69
N ALA A 255 -15.71 5.00 16.27
CA ALA A 255 -14.58 5.75 16.80
C ALA A 255 -14.95 6.67 17.97
N LYS A 256 -14.00 6.92 18.87
CA LYS A 256 -14.03 8.01 19.87
C LYS A 256 -12.84 8.94 19.61
N THR A 257 -13.11 10.19 19.31
CA THR A 257 -12.11 11.10 18.73
C THR A 257 -12.10 12.46 19.44
N ALA A 258 -10.97 13.18 19.37
CA ALA A 258 -10.94 14.59 19.76
C ALA A 258 -11.92 15.40 18.89
N GLY A 259 -12.60 16.38 19.50
CA GLY A 259 -13.60 17.18 18.79
C GLY A 259 -13.03 18.05 17.67
N LYS A 260 -11.78 18.49 17.83
CA LYS A 260 -11.02 19.20 16.82
C LYS A 260 -10.04 18.26 16.12
N ARG A 261 -10.34 17.90 14.87
CA ARG A 261 -9.48 17.01 14.08
C ARG A 261 -9.79 17.03 12.60
N ASP A 262 -8.84 16.50 11.84
CA ASP A 262 -9.05 16.01 10.49
C ASP A 262 -9.40 14.51 10.56
N TYR A 263 -10.33 14.07 9.71
CA TYR A 263 -10.64 12.66 9.49
C TYR A 263 -9.89 12.14 8.26
N PRO A 264 -9.74 10.80 8.09
CA PRO A 264 -9.06 10.23 6.94
C PRO A 264 -9.68 10.70 5.62
N TRP A 265 -8.86 10.83 4.59
CA TRP A 265 -9.31 11.10 3.24
C TRP A 265 -9.99 9.87 2.65
N ARG A 266 -11.11 10.08 1.97
CA ARG A 266 -11.73 9.12 1.05
C ARG A 266 -11.27 9.46 -0.35
N VAL A 267 -10.62 8.52 -1.02
CA VAL A 267 -9.82 8.77 -2.22
C VAL A 267 -10.42 8.03 -3.40
N ILE A 268 -10.52 8.74 -4.53
CA ILE A 268 -11.02 8.23 -5.79
C ILE A 268 -9.98 8.56 -6.86
N ILE A 269 -9.22 7.55 -7.27
CA ILE A 269 -8.23 7.64 -8.36
C ILE A 269 -8.93 7.28 -9.67
N ALA A 270 -8.65 8.02 -10.74
CA ALA A 270 -9.09 7.64 -12.07
C ALA A 270 -8.03 7.94 -13.13
N THR A 271 -7.87 7.01 -14.07
CA THR A 271 -6.97 7.15 -15.21
C THR A 271 -7.48 6.30 -16.37
N ASP A 272 -7.13 6.64 -17.61
CA ASP A 272 -7.28 5.78 -18.79
C ASP A 272 -5.94 5.22 -19.30
N ASN A 273 -4.87 5.36 -18.50
CA ASN A 273 -3.55 4.82 -18.76
C ASN A 273 -3.06 4.00 -17.56
N ASP A 274 -2.93 2.68 -17.73
CA ASP A 274 -2.54 1.77 -16.65
C ASP A 274 -1.15 2.08 -16.08
N ALA A 275 -0.26 2.69 -16.87
CA ALA A 275 1.04 3.15 -16.41
C ALA A 275 0.94 4.17 -15.27
N ASP A 276 -0.11 5.00 -15.27
CA ASP A 276 -0.28 6.02 -14.23
C ASP A 276 -0.47 5.37 -12.85
N LEU A 277 -1.11 4.19 -12.78
CA LEU A 277 -1.36 3.48 -11.51
C LEU A 277 -0.05 3.08 -10.81
N LEU A 278 0.99 2.70 -11.56
CA LEU A 278 2.30 2.31 -10.99
C LEU A 278 3.05 3.50 -10.38
N THR A 279 2.81 4.71 -10.90
CA THR A 279 3.46 5.95 -10.47
C THR A 279 2.60 6.83 -9.56
N ASN A 280 1.36 6.41 -9.28
CA ASN A 280 0.40 7.22 -8.54
C ASN A 280 0.75 7.31 -7.06
N GLU A 281 1.17 8.50 -6.63
CA GLU A 281 1.54 8.81 -5.23
C GLU A 281 0.46 9.63 -4.50
N LEU A 282 -0.81 9.58 -4.95
CA LEU A 282 -1.88 10.41 -4.39
C LEU A 282 -2.10 10.16 -2.89
N ILE A 283 -2.07 8.91 -2.46
CA ILE A 283 -2.23 8.55 -1.04
C ILE A 283 -1.11 9.17 -0.21
N TYR A 284 0.15 9.02 -0.64
CA TYR A 284 1.29 9.67 0.01
C TYR A 284 1.11 11.20 0.04
N LYS A 285 0.74 11.84 -1.09
CA LYS A 285 0.55 13.30 -1.22
C LYS A 285 -0.58 13.86 -0.33
N LEU A 286 -1.62 13.08 -0.04
CA LEU A 286 -2.74 13.48 0.82
C LEU A 286 -2.41 13.43 2.31
N SER A 287 -1.51 12.55 2.73
CA SER A 287 -1.18 12.33 4.14
C SER A 287 -0.41 13.48 4.79
N GLY A 288 -0.49 13.59 6.11
CA GLY A 288 0.18 14.63 6.87
C GLY A 288 1.72 14.63 6.68
N PRO A 289 2.38 15.79 6.87
CA PRO A 289 3.84 15.87 6.82
C PRO A 289 4.48 15.02 7.94
N SER A 290 5.76 14.68 7.78
CA SER A 290 6.49 13.88 8.76
C SER A 290 6.49 14.50 10.17
N ALA A 291 6.31 13.66 11.18
CA ALA A 291 6.53 13.99 12.59
C ALA A 291 8.00 13.78 13.01
N VAL A 292 8.79 13.08 12.19
CA VAL A 292 10.20 12.77 12.46
C VAL A 292 11.08 13.87 11.87
N LYS A 293 11.72 14.66 12.75
CA LYS A 293 12.54 15.82 12.35
C LYS A 293 13.88 15.40 11.77
N ASP A 294 14.63 14.56 12.48
CA ASP A 294 15.89 13.99 12.01
C ASP A 294 15.63 12.62 11.39
N GLN A 295 15.76 12.56 10.07
CA GLN A 295 15.55 11.35 9.26
C GLN A 295 16.88 10.73 8.79
N SER A 296 18.02 11.30 9.17
CA SER A 296 19.34 10.90 8.66
C SER A 296 19.75 9.48 9.03
N TRP A 297 19.18 8.94 10.12
CA TRP A 297 19.41 7.59 10.63
C TRP A 297 18.53 6.53 9.95
N ILE A 298 17.50 6.94 9.20
CA ILE A 298 16.60 6.02 8.50
C ILE A 298 17.32 5.55 7.24
N LYS A 299 17.65 4.27 7.19
CA LYS A 299 18.45 3.65 6.13
C LYS A 299 17.69 2.47 5.51
N PRO A 300 16.84 2.70 4.49
CA PRO A 300 16.31 1.65 3.64
C PRO A 300 17.43 0.73 3.14
N GLY A 301 17.16 -0.57 2.99
CA GLY A 301 18.13 -1.52 2.45
C GLY A 301 17.55 -2.90 2.25
N LYS A 302 18.43 -3.86 1.96
CA LYS A 302 18.07 -5.26 1.68
C LYS A 302 18.47 -6.15 2.85
N ALA A 303 17.67 -7.17 3.12
CA ALA A 303 17.91 -8.12 4.21
C ALA A 303 17.87 -9.57 3.70
N THR A 304 18.79 -10.41 4.16
CA THR A 304 18.55 -11.86 4.08
C THR A 304 17.49 -12.26 5.10
N TRP A 305 16.68 -13.27 4.78
CA TRP A 305 15.60 -13.71 5.64
C TRP A 305 15.54 -15.23 5.73
N GLU A 306 15.66 -15.78 6.95
CA GLU A 306 15.77 -17.22 7.18
C GLU A 306 14.41 -17.93 7.26
N TRP A 307 13.32 -17.21 7.49
CA TRP A 307 12.02 -17.82 7.79
C TRP A 307 11.41 -18.55 6.59
N TRP A 308 11.46 -17.95 5.39
CA TRP A 308 10.75 -18.48 4.21
C TRP A 308 11.22 -19.88 3.81
N HIS A 309 12.52 -20.12 3.85
CA HIS A 309 13.15 -21.41 3.53
C HIS A 309 13.49 -22.23 4.79
N ASP A 310 12.77 -21.99 5.89
CA ASP A 310 12.88 -22.70 7.16
C ASP A 310 14.30 -22.78 7.74
N ALA A 311 15.11 -21.76 7.51
CA ALA A 311 16.53 -21.65 7.85
C ALA A 311 17.37 -22.83 7.34
N MET A 312 16.88 -23.55 6.33
CA MET A 312 17.60 -24.66 5.71
C MET A 312 18.70 -24.12 4.81
N LEU A 313 19.91 -24.65 4.98
CA LEU A 313 21.09 -24.29 4.20
C LEU A 313 21.65 -25.54 3.51
N PRO A 314 21.05 -26.01 2.40
CA PRO A 314 21.52 -27.20 1.71
C PRO A 314 22.99 -27.06 1.30
N GLY A 315 23.80 -28.05 1.66
CA GLY A 315 25.24 -28.06 1.35
C GLY A 315 26.12 -27.20 2.24
N ALA A 316 25.57 -26.50 3.24
CA ALA A 316 26.39 -25.83 4.24
C ALA A 316 27.07 -26.85 5.18
N ASP A 317 28.23 -26.45 5.72
CA ASP A 317 29.04 -27.23 6.67
C ASP A 317 28.56 -27.10 8.13
N ILE A 318 27.47 -26.38 8.35
CA ILE A 318 26.83 -26.19 9.66
C ILE A 318 25.43 -26.83 9.70
N PRO A 319 24.96 -27.27 10.88
CA PRO A 319 23.56 -27.66 11.05
C PRO A 319 22.62 -26.50 10.70
N SER A 320 21.56 -26.80 9.96
CA SER A 320 20.56 -25.82 9.51
C SER A 320 19.14 -26.30 9.76
N GLY A 321 18.16 -25.45 9.51
CA GLY A 321 16.74 -25.71 9.80
C GLY A 321 16.26 -24.97 11.06
N MET A 322 14.94 -24.79 11.18
CA MET A 322 14.29 -24.05 12.29
C MET A 322 14.70 -24.51 13.70
N LYS A 323 15.05 -25.79 13.90
CA LYS A 323 15.53 -26.35 15.18
C LYS A 323 17.00 -26.05 15.49
N ASN A 324 17.78 -25.65 14.49
CA ASN A 324 19.21 -25.37 14.59
C ASN A 324 19.51 -23.86 14.52
N ARG A 325 18.51 -23.01 14.75
CA ARG A 325 18.69 -21.56 14.84
C ARG A 325 19.50 -21.24 16.09
N ASN A 326 20.75 -20.84 15.86
CA ASN A 326 21.72 -20.53 16.90
C ASN A 326 22.66 -19.42 16.43
N THR A 327 23.57 -19.01 17.31
CA THR A 327 24.56 -17.96 17.04
C THR A 327 25.42 -18.24 15.79
N VAL A 328 25.81 -19.50 15.56
CA VAL A 328 26.66 -19.89 14.41
C VAL A 328 25.90 -19.71 13.09
N LEU A 329 24.64 -20.15 13.06
CA LEU A 329 23.76 -19.96 11.90
C LEU A 329 23.62 -18.48 11.56
N TYR A 330 23.30 -17.61 12.52
CA TYR A 330 23.14 -16.18 12.20
C TYR A 330 24.45 -15.50 11.80
N LYS A 331 25.61 -15.93 12.32
CA LYS A 331 26.92 -15.47 11.81
C LYS A 331 27.15 -15.87 10.36
N TYR A 332 26.69 -17.04 9.94
CA TYR A 332 26.75 -17.48 8.54
C TYR A 332 25.94 -16.55 7.61
N TYR A 333 24.73 -16.16 8.01
CA TYR A 333 23.93 -15.16 7.27
C TYR A 333 24.60 -13.79 7.23
N ILE A 334 25.18 -13.34 8.34
CA ILE A 334 25.94 -12.07 8.39
C ILE A 334 27.14 -12.12 7.44
N ASP A 335 27.88 -13.23 7.40
CA ASP A 335 29.03 -13.36 6.51
C ASP A 335 28.62 -13.39 5.03
N PHE A 336 27.49 -14.00 4.70
CA PHE A 336 26.91 -13.90 3.37
C PHE A 336 26.50 -12.46 3.04
N ALA A 337 25.72 -11.81 3.91
CA ALA A 337 25.28 -10.43 3.72
C ALA A 337 26.47 -9.48 3.56
N ALA A 338 27.51 -9.62 4.38
CA ALA A 338 28.71 -8.79 4.31
C ALA A 338 29.48 -8.98 3.00
N ARG A 339 29.62 -10.23 2.52
CA ARG A 339 30.29 -10.53 1.24
C ARG A 339 29.57 -9.89 0.05
N HIS A 340 28.24 -9.89 0.09
CA HIS A 340 27.39 -9.32 -0.97
C HIS A 340 26.92 -7.90 -0.68
N LYS A 341 27.49 -7.24 0.33
CA LYS A 341 27.20 -5.84 0.71
C LYS A 341 25.71 -5.58 0.98
N LEU A 342 24.98 -6.57 1.49
CA LEU A 342 23.62 -6.41 1.97
C LEU A 342 23.65 -5.68 3.31
N GLU A 343 22.70 -4.76 3.49
CA GLU A 343 22.69 -3.86 4.64
C GLU A 343 22.24 -4.55 5.93
N TYR A 344 21.40 -5.58 5.81
CA TYR A 344 20.72 -6.19 6.95
C TYR A 344 20.67 -7.72 6.92
N ILE A 345 20.44 -8.30 8.10
CA ILE A 345 19.73 -9.58 8.22
C ILE A 345 18.43 -9.34 9.00
N MET A 346 17.37 -10.06 8.63
CA MET A 346 16.16 -10.21 9.44
C MET A 346 16.34 -11.46 10.29
N ILE A 347 16.07 -11.37 11.59
CA ILE A 347 15.96 -12.52 12.49
C ILE A 347 14.49 -12.65 12.88
N ASP A 348 13.84 -13.67 12.36
CA ASP A 348 12.40 -13.87 12.49
C ASP A 348 12.03 -14.60 13.81
N ALA A 349 10.78 -15.02 13.94
CA ALA A 349 10.20 -15.60 15.15
C ALA A 349 11.00 -16.79 15.69
N GLY A 350 11.65 -16.64 16.85
CA GLY A 350 12.41 -17.70 17.51
C GLY A 350 13.67 -17.25 18.24
N TRP A 351 14.10 -15.99 18.07
CA TRP A 351 15.23 -15.41 18.82
C TRP A 351 14.89 -15.02 20.26
N SER A 352 13.61 -14.81 20.57
CA SER A 352 13.08 -14.55 21.92
C SER A 352 11.79 -15.31 22.18
N ASN A 353 11.38 -15.35 23.44
CA ASN A 353 10.04 -15.79 23.80
C ASN A 353 8.98 -14.86 23.18
N VAL A 354 7.95 -15.43 22.56
CA VAL A 354 6.91 -14.67 21.86
C VAL A 354 6.04 -13.81 22.79
N TYR A 355 6.00 -14.11 24.08
CA TYR A 355 5.25 -13.37 25.11
C TYR A 355 6.13 -12.44 25.95
N ASP A 356 7.46 -12.53 25.84
CA ASP A 356 8.40 -11.71 26.60
C ASP A 356 9.72 -11.55 25.84
N LEU A 357 9.88 -10.40 25.18
CA LEU A 357 11.04 -10.09 24.34
C LEU A 357 12.36 -10.05 25.12
N LYS A 358 12.30 -9.86 26.44
CA LYS A 358 13.47 -9.80 27.33
C LYS A 358 13.96 -11.18 27.75
N LYS A 359 13.35 -12.25 27.24
CA LYS A 359 13.79 -13.64 27.39
C LYS A 359 14.28 -14.19 26.04
N PRO A 360 15.54 -13.93 25.67
CA PRO A 360 16.11 -14.45 24.43
C PRO A 360 16.22 -15.98 24.47
N ASN A 361 16.27 -16.59 23.29
CA ASN A 361 16.58 -18.00 23.11
C ASN A 361 18.03 -18.26 23.55
N PRO A 362 18.29 -19.20 24.47
CA PRO A 362 19.64 -19.46 24.98
C PRO A 362 20.63 -19.95 23.91
N ASP A 363 20.17 -20.51 22.79
CA ASP A 363 21.03 -20.96 21.69
C ASP A 363 21.47 -19.80 20.78
N VAL A 364 20.82 -18.63 20.90
CA VAL A 364 21.10 -17.43 20.13
C VAL A 364 21.61 -16.33 21.07
N ASP A 365 22.93 -16.16 21.17
CA ASP A 365 23.54 -15.00 21.79
C ASP A 365 23.30 -13.79 20.88
N ILE A 366 22.13 -13.18 21.04
CA ILE A 366 21.67 -12.12 20.14
C ILE A 366 22.57 -10.88 20.21
N GLN A 367 23.17 -10.61 21.37
CA GLN A 367 24.08 -9.49 21.53
C GLN A 367 25.39 -9.73 20.75
N GLU A 368 25.93 -10.95 20.77
CA GLU A 368 27.08 -11.30 19.93
C GLU A 368 26.72 -11.36 18.44
N VAL A 369 25.52 -11.80 18.05
CA VAL A 369 25.08 -11.75 16.65
C VAL A 369 25.05 -10.31 16.14
N ILE A 370 24.43 -9.40 16.88
CA ILE A 370 24.37 -7.97 16.52
C ILE A 370 25.77 -7.35 16.53
N GLY A 371 26.59 -7.65 17.56
CA GLY A 371 27.97 -7.18 17.65
C GLY A 371 28.84 -7.66 16.48
N TYR A 372 28.69 -8.91 16.07
CA TYR A 372 29.38 -9.48 14.91
C TYR A 372 28.92 -8.81 13.61
N GLY A 373 27.61 -8.61 13.44
CA GLY A 373 27.02 -7.84 12.34
C GLY A 373 27.62 -6.45 12.24
N ALA A 374 27.68 -5.71 13.35
CA ALA A 374 28.27 -4.37 13.39
C ALA A 374 29.75 -4.35 12.93
N ARG A 375 30.56 -5.32 13.36
CA ARG A 375 31.97 -5.48 12.91
C ARG A 375 32.06 -5.76 11.40
N LYS A 376 31.05 -6.42 10.84
CA LYS A 376 30.92 -6.76 9.41
C LYS A 376 30.13 -5.74 8.59
N LYS A 377 29.65 -4.65 9.22
CA LYS A 377 28.79 -3.61 8.62
C LYS A 377 27.43 -4.14 8.12
N VAL A 378 26.90 -5.15 8.79
CA VAL A 378 25.56 -5.71 8.56
C VAL A 378 24.74 -5.49 9.82
N ALA A 379 23.62 -4.78 9.71
CA ALA A 379 22.76 -4.50 10.85
C ALA A 379 21.64 -5.54 10.98
N VAL A 380 20.99 -5.60 12.15
CA VAL A 380 20.01 -6.66 12.45
C VAL A 380 18.63 -6.04 12.70
N PHE A 381 17.62 -6.65 12.09
CA PHE A 381 16.21 -6.47 12.46
C PHE A 381 15.74 -7.66 13.29
N LEU A 382 14.89 -7.40 14.29
CA LEU A 382 14.34 -8.41 15.19
C LEU A 382 12.82 -8.48 15.08
N TRP A 383 12.29 -9.69 14.90
CA TRP A 383 10.85 -9.94 14.88
C TRP A 383 10.22 -9.92 16.29
N CYS A 384 8.97 -9.47 16.41
CA CYS A 384 8.18 -9.56 17.64
C CYS A 384 6.67 -9.52 17.38
N VAL A 385 5.89 -10.06 18.32
CA VAL A 385 4.42 -9.94 18.32
C VAL A 385 3.99 -8.55 18.81
N ALA A 386 3.03 -7.93 18.13
CA ALA A 386 2.49 -6.61 18.46
C ALA A 386 2.01 -6.51 19.92
N THR A 387 1.20 -7.46 20.38
CA THR A 387 0.65 -7.46 21.75
C THR A 387 1.74 -7.56 22.82
N SER A 388 2.72 -8.45 22.62
CA SER A 388 3.88 -8.61 23.51
C SER A 388 4.73 -7.36 23.57
N LEU A 389 4.99 -6.73 22.42
CA LEU A 389 5.69 -5.44 22.35
C LEU A 389 4.93 -4.37 23.14
N LEU A 390 3.60 -4.30 22.98
CA LEU A 390 2.74 -3.28 23.58
C LEU A 390 2.52 -3.41 25.09
N THR A 391 2.83 -4.55 25.71
CA THR A 391 2.73 -4.75 27.18
C THR A 391 3.50 -3.68 27.96
N ASP A 392 4.70 -3.35 27.48
CA ASP A 392 5.56 -2.28 27.98
C ASP A 392 6.39 -1.71 26.81
N LEU A 393 5.70 -1.01 25.90
CA LEU A 393 6.27 -0.53 24.64
C LEU A 393 7.61 0.20 24.83
N ASP A 394 7.68 1.10 25.80
CA ASP A 394 8.87 1.92 26.02
C ASP A 394 10.07 1.08 26.44
N GLN A 395 9.91 0.22 27.45
CA GLN A 395 11.01 -0.61 27.95
C GLN A 395 11.36 -1.76 27.00
N ASN A 396 10.39 -2.30 26.28
CA ASN A 396 10.65 -3.33 25.27
C ASN A 396 11.46 -2.74 24.11
N LEU A 397 11.12 -1.54 23.64
CA LEU A 397 11.92 -0.87 22.61
C LEU A 397 13.27 -0.38 23.13
N ASP A 398 13.39 0.04 24.41
CA ASP A 398 14.69 0.35 25.01
C ASP A 398 15.58 -0.89 25.10
N TYR A 399 15.02 -2.05 25.46
CA TYR A 399 15.73 -3.32 25.45
C TYR A 399 16.23 -3.66 24.04
N LEU A 400 15.35 -3.64 23.03
CA LEU A 400 15.70 -3.91 21.63
C LEU A 400 16.77 -2.94 21.11
N LYS A 401 16.65 -1.65 21.46
CA LYS A 401 17.66 -0.64 21.12
C LYS A 401 18.97 -0.89 21.84
N GLY A 402 18.93 -1.27 23.11
CA GLY A 402 20.09 -1.59 23.94
C GLY A 402 20.87 -2.81 23.44
N LEU A 403 20.19 -3.78 22.83
CA LEU A 403 20.85 -4.88 22.11
C LEU A 403 21.62 -4.40 20.86
N GLY A 404 21.28 -3.22 20.32
CA GLY A 404 21.88 -2.65 19.12
C GLY A 404 21.09 -2.90 17.83
N ALA A 405 19.83 -3.30 17.91
CA ALA A 405 18.99 -3.51 16.74
C ALA A 405 18.86 -2.22 15.90
N ALA A 406 18.84 -2.37 14.57
CA ALA A 406 18.57 -1.26 13.65
C ALA A 406 17.07 -1.06 13.40
N GLY A 407 16.29 -2.12 13.56
CA GLY A 407 14.85 -2.08 13.42
C GLY A 407 14.16 -3.33 13.94
N ILE A 408 12.85 -3.34 13.78
CA ILE A 408 11.96 -4.41 14.25
C ILE A 408 10.97 -4.80 13.16
N LYS A 409 10.61 -6.08 13.11
CA LYS A 409 9.43 -6.59 12.40
C LYS A 409 8.35 -6.85 13.44
N VAL A 410 7.25 -6.10 13.41
CA VAL A 410 6.17 -6.22 14.39
C VAL A 410 4.97 -6.85 13.71
N ASP A 411 4.47 -7.93 14.29
CA ASP A 411 3.58 -8.86 13.60
C ASP A 411 2.28 -9.14 14.37
N PHE A 412 1.28 -9.68 13.70
CA PHE A 412 0.02 -10.16 14.24
C PHE A 412 -0.84 -9.08 14.93
N PHE A 413 -1.12 -7.97 14.23
CA PHE A 413 -2.14 -7.01 14.66
C PHE A 413 -3.55 -7.55 14.38
N ASP A 414 -3.75 -8.13 13.19
CA ASP A 414 -4.97 -8.75 12.66
C ASP A 414 -6.22 -7.88 12.83
N ARG A 415 -6.06 -6.55 12.84
CA ARG A 415 -7.10 -5.56 13.13
C ARG A 415 -6.79 -4.22 12.46
N ASP A 416 -7.83 -3.51 12.04
CA ASP A 416 -7.77 -2.09 11.64
C ASP A 416 -8.89 -1.25 12.28
N ASP A 417 -9.50 -1.73 13.36
CA ASP A 417 -10.32 -0.86 14.20
C ASP A 417 -9.47 0.26 14.83
N GLN A 418 -10.12 1.31 15.34
CA GLN A 418 -9.43 2.51 15.83
C GLN A 418 -8.25 2.19 16.76
N GLU A 419 -8.42 1.25 17.70
CA GLU A 419 -7.39 0.93 18.69
C GLU A 419 -6.15 0.31 18.03
N ALA A 420 -6.32 -0.58 17.06
CA ALA A 420 -5.20 -1.19 16.33
C ALA A 420 -4.45 -0.18 15.45
N ILE A 421 -5.16 0.76 14.82
CA ILE A 421 -4.53 1.87 14.08
C ILE A 421 -3.72 2.76 15.04
N GLU A 422 -4.24 3.03 16.24
CA GLU A 422 -3.51 3.77 17.27
C GLU A 422 -2.28 3.01 17.77
N TRP A 423 -2.33 1.67 17.85
CA TRP A 423 -1.16 0.85 18.17
C TRP A 423 -0.04 1.01 17.14
N MET A 424 -0.36 0.89 15.85
CA MET A 424 0.61 1.06 14.77
C MET A 424 1.24 2.47 14.82
N GLU A 425 0.43 3.51 15.01
CA GLU A 425 0.93 4.88 15.16
C GLU A 425 1.85 5.03 16.39
N ARG A 426 1.44 4.50 17.54
CA ARG A 426 2.22 4.58 18.78
C ARG A 426 3.55 3.85 18.65
N ILE A 427 3.56 2.65 18.07
CA ILE A 427 4.80 1.89 17.81
C ILE A 427 5.71 2.69 16.87
N ALA A 428 5.18 3.20 15.76
CA ALA A 428 5.95 3.99 14.80
C ALA A 428 6.61 5.22 15.46
N LYS A 429 5.85 5.94 16.29
CA LYS A 429 6.33 7.12 17.03
C LYS A 429 7.43 6.78 18.03
N VAL A 430 7.18 5.84 18.94
CA VAL A 430 8.13 5.51 20.02
C VAL A 430 9.39 4.84 19.45
N ALA A 431 9.25 4.03 18.39
CA ALA A 431 10.40 3.50 17.66
C ALA A 431 11.24 4.62 17.00
N ALA A 432 10.61 5.66 16.46
CA ALA A 432 11.32 6.80 15.89
C ALA A 432 12.12 7.58 16.95
N GLU A 433 11.54 7.77 18.14
CA GLU A 433 12.21 8.40 19.29
C GLU A 433 13.46 7.64 19.72
N LYS A 434 13.44 6.31 19.58
CA LYS A 434 14.55 5.39 19.90
C LYS A 434 15.44 5.07 18.69
N ARG A 435 15.20 5.71 17.53
CA ARG A 435 15.92 5.48 16.27
C ARG A 435 15.93 4.00 15.87
N LEU A 436 14.74 3.41 15.79
CA LEU A 436 14.46 2.06 15.29
C LEU A 436 13.55 2.16 14.06
N MET A 437 13.95 1.47 12.99
CA MET A 437 13.08 1.28 11.83
C MET A 437 12.05 0.18 12.12
N VAL A 438 10.91 0.22 11.43
CA VAL A 438 9.77 -0.68 11.67
C VAL A 438 9.29 -1.27 10.35
N ASN A 439 9.09 -2.58 10.34
CA ASN A 439 8.37 -3.32 9.33
C ASN A 439 7.12 -3.92 9.98
N PHE A 440 5.93 -3.64 9.46
CA PHE A 440 4.68 -4.17 10.03
C PHE A 440 4.18 -5.38 9.25
N HIS A 441 3.94 -6.50 9.93
CA HIS A 441 3.32 -7.73 9.39
C HIS A 441 2.00 -8.01 10.12
N GLY A 442 1.15 -8.87 9.55
CA GLY A 442 -0.20 -9.14 10.08
C GLY A 442 -0.98 -7.86 10.32
N CYS A 443 -0.85 -6.86 9.43
CA CYS A 443 -1.22 -5.47 9.68
C CYS A 443 -2.19 -4.91 8.63
N ALA A 444 -2.74 -3.73 8.93
CA ALA A 444 -3.51 -2.96 7.97
C ALA A 444 -2.60 -2.35 6.88
N LYS A 445 -3.21 -2.02 5.74
CA LYS A 445 -2.57 -1.25 4.65
C LYS A 445 -1.91 0.06 5.15
N PRO A 446 -0.86 0.57 4.46
CA PRO A 446 -0.07 1.70 4.97
C PRO A 446 -0.86 3.01 5.13
N ALA A 447 -1.72 3.33 4.16
CA ALA A 447 -2.60 4.51 4.13
C ALA A 447 -1.94 5.84 4.51
N GLY A 448 -0.63 5.98 4.29
CA GLY A 448 0.14 7.20 4.53
C GLY A 448 0.89 7.29 5.85
N LEU A 449 0.81 6.27 6.72
CA LEU A 449 1.55 6.26 7.98
C LEU A 449 3.07 6.43 7.76
N GLN A 450 3.62 5.87 6.68
CA GLN A 450 5.02 5.99 6.29
C GLN A 450 5.46 7.41 5.92
N ARG A 451 4.52 8.30 5.52
CA ARG A 451 4.87 9.71 5.32
C ARG A 451 5.02 10.44 6.65
N ARG A 452 4.12 10.13 7.60
CA ARG A 452 4.14 10.72 8.93
C ARG A 452 5.33 10.21 9.74
N TYR A 453 5.61 8.91 9.66
CA TYR A 453 6.69 8.22 10.36
C TYR A 453 7.52 7.43 9.34
N PRO A 454 8.51 8.07 8.69
CA PRO A 454 9.35 7.41 7.68
C PRO A 454 10.28 6.34 8.25
N ASN A 455 10.33 6.15 9.57
CA ASN A 455 10.99 4.98 10.13
C ASN A 455 10.16 3.70 9.91
N VAL A 456 8.88 3.81 9.55
CA VAL A 456 8.09 2.66 9.07
C VAL A 456 8.45 2.41 7.60
N VAL A 457 9.40 1.51 7.40
CA VAL A 457 10.05 1.26 6.12
C VAL A 457 9.32 0.24 5.27
N ASN A 458 8.49 -0.63 5.85
CA ASN A 458 7.68 -1.55 5.07
C ASN A 458 6.42 -2.06 5.81
N TYR A 459 5.52 -2.69 5.04
CA TYR A 459 4.28 -3.29 5.51
C TYR A 459 4.05 -4.55 4.71
N GLU A 460 3.63 -5.66 5.32
CA GLU A 460 3.04 -6.78 4.59
C GLU A 460 1.70 -6.33 3.99
N ALA A 461 0.58 -6.60 4.67
CA ALA A 461 -0.77 -6.28 4.20
C ALA A 461 -0.96 -6.64 2.72
N VAL A 462 -0.32 -7.71 2.28
CA VAL A 462 -0.25 -8.18 0.90
C VAL A 462 -0.07 -9.67 0.97
N ARG A 463 -0.72 -10.38 0.06
CA ARG A 463 -0.50 -11.81 -0.09
C ARG A 463 0.89 -12.03 -0.71
N GLY A 464 1.87 -12.30 0.14
CA GLY A 464 3.30 -12.30 -0.19
C GLY A 464 3.85 -13.65 -0.66
N ALA A 465 5.16 -13.72 -0.85
CA ALA A 465 5.87 -14.93 -1.29
C ALA A 465 5.75 -16.08 -0.28
N GLU A 466 5.53 -15.76 1.00
CA GLU A 466 5.25 -16.75 2.06
C GLU A 466 4.05 -17.65 1.75
N CYS A 467 3.03 -17.14 1.06
CA CYS A 467 1.88 -17.94 0.63
C CYS A 467 2.27 -19.10 -0.31
N SER A 468 3.45 -19.05 -0.93
CA SER A 468 3.98 -20.17 -1.72
C SER A 468 4.34 -21.40 -0.88
N LYS A 469 4.41 -21.27 0.46
CA LYS A 469 4.57 -22.39 1.39
C LYS A 469 3.29 -23.24 1.50
N TRP A 470 2.11 -22.63 1.37
CA TRP A 470 0.84 -23.33 1.67
C TRP A 470 -0.26 -23.20 0.60
N ASP A 471 -0.13 -22.36 -0.43
CA ASP A 471 -1.15 -22.21 -1.47
C ASP A 471 -0.64 -21.74 -2.86
N TYR A 472 -1.57 -21.53 -3.79
CA TYR A 472 -1.32 -21.30 -5.24
C TYR A 472 -1.57 -19.86 -5.70
N THR A 473 -1.85 -18.95 -4.79
CA THR A 473 -2.46 -17.65 -5.12
C THR A 473 -1.45 -16.52 -5.30
N ALA A 474 -0.26 -16.63 -4.70
CA ALA A 474 0.90 -15.79 -5.02
C ALA A 474 1.49 -16.26 -6.36
N ASN A 475 0.86 -15.83 -7.46
CA ASN A 475 1.20 -16.22 -8.82
C ASN A 475 1.41 -14.98 -9.73
N PRO A 476 2.01 -15.14 -10.92
CA PRO A 476 2.27 -14.05 -11.86
C PRO A 476 1.09 -13.12 -12.15
N ARG A 477 -0.15 -13.62 -12.15
CA ARG A 477 -1.35 -12.77 -12.31
C ARG A 477 -1.52 -11.83 -11.10
N HIS A 478 -1.36 -12.35 -9.89
CA HIS A 478 -1.39 -11.57 -8.64
C HIS A 478 -0.21 -10.60 -8.54
N HIS A 479 0.99 -11.03 -8.96
CA HIS A 479 2.20 -10.19 -8.99
C HIS A 479 2.02 -8.95 -9.87
N LEU A 480 1.17 -9.02 -10.88
CA LEU A 480 0.81 -7.91 -11.77
C LEU A 480 -0.49 -7.19 -11.38
N LEU A 481 -1.15 -7.58 -10.30
CA LEU A 481 -2.25 -6.82 -9.70
C LEU A 481 -1.76 -5.94 -8.54
N ILE A 482 -0.93 -6.49 -7.66
CA ILE A 482 -0.50 -5.78 -6.46
C ILE A 482 0.23 -4.45 -6.71
N PRO A 483 1.13 -4.27 -7.70
CA PRO A 483 1.78 -2.98 -7.91
C PRO A 483 0.82 -1.93 -8.51
N PHE A 484 -0.28 -2.35 -9.14
CA PHE A 484 -1.28 -1.44 -9.70
C PHE A 484 -2.40 -1.11 -8.72
N ILE A 485 -2.59 -1.92 -7.68
CA ILE A 485 -3.73 -1.80 -6.75
C ILE A 485 -3.25 -1.62 -5.30
N ARG A 486 -2.71 -2.67 -4.66
CA ARG A 486 -2.26 -2.62 -3.26
C ARG A 486 -1.17 -1.59 -3.02
N MET A 487 -0.22 -1.46 -3.95
CA MET A 487 0.92 -0.55 -3.80
C MET A 487 0.54 0.94 -3.87
N ALA A 488 -0.64 1.26 -4.39
CA ALA A 488 -1.17 2.63 -4.32
C ALA A 488 -1.33 3.10 -2.86
N ALA A 489 -1.62 2.18 -1.92
CA ALA A 489 -1.73 2.49 -0.50
C ALA A 489 -0.38 2.79 0.18
N GLY A 490 0.74 2.42 -0.45
CA GLY A 490 2.09 2.55 0.06
C GLY A 490 2.94 1.29 -0.15
N PRO A 491 4.17 1.27 0.37
CA PRO A 491 5.12 0.18 0.16
C PRO A 491 4.59 -1.16 0.66
N MET A 492 5.19 -2.24 0.15
CA MET A 492 4.82 -3.60 0.50
C MET A 492 6.03 -4.53 0.66
N ASP A 493 5.99 -5.38 1.69
CA ASP A 493 6.96 -6.41 1.98
C ASP A 493 6.48 -7.74 1.37
N TYR A 494 6.56 -7.85 0.05
CA TYR A 494 6.18 -9.08 -0.66
C TYR A 494 7.15 -10.24 -0.35
N THR A 495 8.38 -9.93 0.06
CA THR A 495 9.50 -10.87 0.30
C THR A 495 9.99 -11.62 -0.96
N PRO A 496 10.38 -10.93 -2.05
CA PRO A 496 10.81 -11.57 -3.28
C PRO A 496 12.21 -12.22 -3.17
N GLY A 497 12.65 -12.81 -4.27
CA GLY A 497 14.04 -13.26 -4.43
C GLY A 497 14.20 -14.77 -4.38
N SER A 498 13.14 -15.55 -4.60
CA SER A 498 13.24 -17.00 -4.69
C SER A 498 14.13 -17.40 -5.87
N MET A 499 15.10 -18.27 -5.61
CA MET A 499 15.94 -18.87 -6.66
C MET A 499 15.39 -20.23 -7.11
N ARG A 500 14.28 -20.68 -6.51
CA ARG A 500 13.59 -21.92 -6.85
C ARG A 500 12.26 -21.58 -7.51
N ASN A 501 12.21 -21.68 -8.84
CA ASN A 501 11.09 -21.15 -9.62
C ASN A 501 10.37 -22.29 -10.37
N ARG A 502 9.04 -22.25 -10.43
CA ARG A 502 8.24 -23.28 -11.07
C ARG A 502 7.17 -22.67 -11.97
N GLN A 503 6.98 -23.32 -13.11
CA GLN A 503 5.84 -23.07 -13.97
C GLN A 503 4.56 -23.56 -13.32
N LYS A 504 3.43 -22.97 -13.73
CA LYS A 504 2.11 -23.17 -13.11
C LYS A 504 1.76 -24.66 -12.90
N GLU A 505 2.07 -25.50 -13.88
CA GLU A 505 1.73 -26.92 -13.90
C GLU A 505 2.59 -27.77 -12.95
N THR A 506 3.78 -27.27 -12.59
CA THR A 506 4.76 -27.99 -11.77
C THR A 506 4.91 -27.43 -10.36
N PHE A 507 4.37 -26.25 -10.11
CA PHE A 507 4.38 -25.62 -8.80
C PHE A 507 3.54 -26.42 -7.80
N LYS A 508 4.11 -26.63 -6.61
CA LYS A 508 3.42 -27.17 -5.44
C LYS A 508 3.92 -26.43 -4.20
N PRO A 509 3.02 -26.07 -3.27
CA PRO A 509 3.44 -25.51 -1.99
C PRO A 509 4.25 -26.51 -1.18
N VAL A 510 5.23 -26.01 -0.42
CA VAL A 510 6.09 -26.82 0.45
C VAL A 510 6.20 -26.15 1.82
N ASP A 511 5.69 -26.83 2.85
CA ASP A 511 5.83 -26.45 4.25
C ASP A 511 5.80 -27.70 5.16
N PRO A 512 6.76 -27.90 6.08
CA PRO A 512 8.03 -27.18 6.17
C PRO A 512 9.00 -27.62 5.05
N GLY A 513 9.91 -26.74 4.65
CA GLY A 513 11.01 -27.07 3.76
C GLY A 513 11.56 -25.88 2.98
N LEU A 514 11.93 -26.17 1.74
CA LEU A 514 12.48 -25.24 0.76
C LEU A 514 11.38 -24.91 -0.26
N PRO A 515 10.65 -23.80 -0.13
CA PRO A 515 9.55 -23.50 -1.03
C PRO A 515 10.05 -23.10 -2.41
N PHE A 516 9.13 -23.15 -3.38
CA PHE A 516 9.29 -22.63 -4.72
C PHE A 516 8.44 -21.36 -4.85
N THR A 517 8.66 -20.57 -5.90
CA THR A 517 7.69 -19.54 -6.33
C THR A 517 7.18 -19.85 -7.73
N GLN A 518 6.03 -19.26 -8.07
CA GLN A 518 5.42 -19.37 -9.39
C GLN A 518 5.95 -18.30 -10.34
N GLY A 519 6.24 -18.68 -11.58
CA GLY A 519 6.86 -17.81 -12.58
C GLY A 519 8.33 -18.16 -12.78
N THR A 520 9.09 -17.32 -13.48
CA THR A 520 10.50 -17.57 -13.80
C THR A 520 11.48 -16.88 -12.84
N ARG A 521 12.76 -17.27 -12.91
CA ARG A 521 13.85 -16.60 -12.21
C ARG A 521 13.87 -15.09 -12.48
N CYS A 522 13.76 -14.70 -13.74
CA CYS A 522 13.83 -13.27 -14.11
C CYS A 522 12.57 -12.50 -13.71
N HIS A 523 11.41 -13.16 -13.57
CA HIS A 523 10.21 -12.57 -12.96
C HIS A 523 10.46 -12.16 -11.51
N GLU A 524 11.06 -13.04 -10.69
CA GLU A 524 11.46 -12.73 -9.31
C GLU A 524 12.43 -11.55 -9.23
N LEU A 525 13.45 -11.54 -10.09
CA LEU A 525 14.44 -10.43 -10.11
C LEU A 525 13.80 -9.09 -10.45
N ALA A 526 12.79 -9.08 -11.34
CA ALA A 526 12.09 -7.87 -11.74
C ALA A 526 11.27 -7.24 -10.60
N MET A 527 10.88 -8.00 -9.58
CA MET A 527 10.17 -7.48 -8.41
C MET A 527 10.99 -6.43 -7.64
N TYR A 528 12.32 -6.52 -7.65
CA TYR A 528 13.20 -5.51 -7.02
C TYR A 528 13.17 -4.14 -7.72
N VAL A 529 12.67 -4.08 -8.96
CA VAL A 529 12.42 -2.82 -9.67
C VAL A 529 10.95 -2.43 -9.55
N LEU A 530 10.03 -3.38 -9.75
CA LEU A 530 8.60 -3.08 -9.87
C LEU A 530 7.92 -2.80 -8.52
N TYR A 531 8.38 -3.42 -7.43
CA TYR A 531 7.78 -3.22 -6.11
C TYR A 531 8.49 -2.11 -5.34
N ASP A 532 7.71 -1.29 -4.65
CA ASP A 532 8.20 -0.28 -3.73
C ASP A 532 8.38 -0.93 -2.35
N GLN A 533 9.61 -1.35 -2.06
CA GLN A 533 9.99 -2.11 -0.86
C GLN A 533 11.24 -1.51 -0.20
N PRO A 534 11.11 -0.43 0.58
CA PRO A 534 12.25 0.24 1.23
C PRO A 534 13.03 -0.66 2.20
N PHE A 535 12.43 -1.75 2.66
CA PHE A 535 13.12 -2.84 3.31
C PHE A 535 12.81 -4.13 2.54
N ALA A 536 13.70 -4.51 1.63
CA ALA A 536 13.49 -5.59 0.67
C ALA A 536 14.16 -6.88 1.15
N MET A 537 13.41 -7.98 1.18
CA MET A 537 14.00 -9.28 1.52
C MET A 537 14.71 -9.90 0.33
N LEU A 538 15.71 -10.73 0.63
CA LEU A 538 16.16 -11.85 -0.16
C LEU A 538 15.65 -13.09 0.58
N CYS A 539 14.54 -13.67 0.11
CA CYS A 539 13.82 -14.70 0.86
C CYS A 539 14.46 -16.09 0.82
N ASP A 540 15.34 -16.39 -0.14
CA ASP A 540 15.93 -17.73 -0.28
C ASP A 540 17.21 -17.89 0.57
N SER A 541 17.69 -19.12 0.65
CA SER A 541 18.89 -19.48 1.41
C SER A 541 20.15 -18.90 0.78
N PRO A 542 21.11 -18.40 1.59
CA PRO A 542 22.44 -18.04 1.12
C PRO A 542 23.10 -19.09 0.22
N THR A 543 22.96 -20.38 0.52
CA THR A 543 23.56 -21.45 -0.28
C THR A 543 22.96 -21.58 -1.67
N GLU A 544 21.69 -21.17 -1.85
CA GLU A 544 21.07 -21.14 -3.17
C GLU A 544 21.58 -19.93 -3.98
N TYR A 545 21.67 -18.76 -3.36
CA TYR A 545 22.21 -17.56 -4.01
C TYR A 545 23.66 -17.72 -4.47
N GLU A 546 24.50 -18.41 -3.70
CA GLU A 546 25.91 -18.62 -4.03
C GLU A 546 26.14 -19.38 -5.35
N LYS A 547 25.12 -20.09 -5.85
CA LYS A 547 25.19 -20.77 -7.16
C LYS A 547 25.14 -19.78 -8.33
N TYR A 548 24.70 -18.53 -8.10
CA TYR A 548 24.41 -17.53 -9.14
C TYR A 548 25.08 -16.18 -8.84
N GLN A 549 26.40 -16.12 -9.01
CA GLN A 549 27.21 -14.93 -8.68
C GLN A 549 26.84 -13.70 -9.53
N ASP A 550 26.46 -13.93 -10.79
CA ASP A 550 25.94 -12.92 -11.70
C ASP A 550 24.62 -12.32 -11.20
N ILE A 551 23.69 -13.15 -10.71
CA ILE A 551 22.45 -12.66 -10.09
C ILE A 551 22.76 -11.90 -8.80
N MET A 552 23.68 -12.38 -7.97
CA MET A 552 24.08 -11.66 -6.76
C MET A 552 24.73 -10.32 -7.07
N LYS A 553 25.46 -10.17 -8.18
CA LYS A 553 25.93 -8.86 -8.65
C LYS A 553 24.75 -7.89 -8.88
N TYR A 554 23.69 -8.34 -9.54
CA TYR A 554 22.47 -7.55 -9.73
C TYR A 554 21.75 -7.25 -8.41
N LEU A 555 21.47 -8.26 -7.58
CA LEU A 555 20.74 -8.11 -6.32
C LEU A 555 21.49 -7.22 -5.32
N SER A 556 22.82 -7.21 -5.35
CA SER A 556 23.64 -6.31 -4.53
C SER A 556 23.55 -4.87 -5.01
N ALA A 557 23.46 -4.65 -6.33
CA ALA A 557 23.45 -3.34 -6.96
C ALA A 557 22.07 -2.66 -6.96
N VAL A 558 20.98 -3.42 -7.14
CA VAL A 558 19.63 -2.85 -7.22
C VAL A 558 19.25 -2.16 -5.91
N PRO A 559 18.92 -0.85 -5.94
CA PRO A 559 18.60 -0.10 -4.75
C PRO A 559 17.13 -0.31 -4.37
N VAL A 560 16.80 0.01 -3.12
CA VAL A 560 15.42 0.00 -2.61
C VAL A 560 14.74 1.38 -2.66
N SER A 561 15.46 2.40 -3.13
CA SER A 561 14.93 3.73 -3.40
C SER A 561 15.55 4.31 -4.67
N PHE A 562 14.74 5.07 -5.39
CA PHE A 562 15.06 5.59 -6.71
C PHE A 562 14.77 7.08 -6.76
N ASP A 563 15.53 7.78 -7.58
CA ASP A 563 15.38 9.22 -7.78
C ASP A 563 14.29 9.51 -8.82
N GLU A 564 14.00 8.55 -9.70
CA GLU A 564 13.07 8.68 -10.81
C GLU A 564 12.51 7.31 -11.24
N THR A 565 11.24 7.29 -11.65
CA THR A 565 10.57 6.11 -12.22
C THR A 565 9.92 6.46 -13.54
N ARG A 566 10.13 5.65 -14.56
CA ARG A 566 9.50 5.72 -15.87
C ARG A 566 8.85 4.39 -16.19
N VAL A 567 7.55 4.40 -16.44
CA VAL A 567 6.85 3.23 -16.99
C VAL A 567 6.99 3.29 -18.49
N LEU A 568 7.68 2.31 -19.08
CA LEU A 568 7.93 2.27 -20.52
C LEU A 568 6.73 1.65 -21.25
N SER A 569 6.13 0.61 -20.65
CA SER A 569 4.88 0.02 -21.11
C SER A 569 4.26 -0.80 -19.98
N ALA A 570 2.93 -0.77 -19.86
CA ALA A 570 2.24 -1.51 -18.83
C ALA A 570 0.78 -1.77 -19.20
N ARG A 571 0.26 -2.89 -18.71
CA ARG A 571 -1.16 -3.21 -18.75
C ARG A 571 -1.54 -3.94 -17.46
N LEU A 572 -2.55 -3.42 -16.77
CA LEU A 572 -3.00 -3.91 -15.47
C LEU A 572 -3.19 -5.42 -15.52
N GLY A 573 -2.47 -6.14 -14.65
CA GLY A 573 -2.64 -7.57 -14.50
C GLY A 573 -2.02 -8.45 -15.59
N GLU A 574 -1.44 -7.84 -16.62
CA GLU A 574 -0.97 -8.53 -17.82
C GLU A 574 0.54 -8.43 -17.96
N TYR A 575 1.09 -7.21 -17.90
CA TYR A 575 2.53 -7.00 -17.88
C TYR A 575 2.90 -5.61 -17.38
N ALA A 576 4.16 -5.44 -16.99
CA ALA A 576 4.74 -4.14 -16.68
C ALA A 576 6.22 -4.12 -17.06
N LEU A 577 6.65 -3.03 -17.68
CA LEU A 577 8.03 -2.71 -18.03
C LEU A 577 8.36 -1.33 -17.48
N VAL A 578 9.23 -1.29 -16.47
CA VAL A 578 9.52 -0.09 -15.68
C VAL A 578 11.03 0.14 -15.63
N ALA A 579 11.46 1.36 -15.89
CA ALA A 579 12.82 1.82 -15.69
C ALA A 579 12.88 2.76 -14.48
N LYS A 580 13.74 2.48 -13.50
CA LYS A 580 13.98 3.34 -12.35
C LYS A 580 15.44 3.78 -12.30
N ARG A 581 15.69 5.05 -11.99
CA ARG A 581 17.05 5.63 -11.92
C ARG A 581 17.47 5.82 -10.47
N LYS A 582 18.74 5.50 -10.19
CA LYS A 582 19.44 5.94 -8.99
C LYS A 582 20.75 6.58 -9.40
N GLN A 583 20.92 7.87 -9.11
CA GLN A 583 22.06 8.66 -9.57
C GLN A 583 22.26 8.53 -11.09
N LYS A 584 23.36 7.89 -11.53
CA LYS A 584 23.71 7.65 -12.94
C LYS A 584 23.30 6.26 -13.45
N GLU A 585 22.83 5.41 -12.56
CA GLU A 585 22.49 4.02 -12.84
C GLU A 585 20.99 3.86 -13.10
N TRP A 586 20.64 2.96 -14.01
CA TRP A 586 19.25 2.61 -14.28
C TRP A 586 19.02 1.13 -14.08
N PHE A 587 17.84 0.81 -13.56
CA PHE A 587 17.37 -0.55 -13.35
C PHE A 587 16.04 -0.68 -14.08
N ILE A 588 16.00 -1.54 -15.09
CA ILE A 588 14.79 -1.86 -15.84
C ILE A 588 14.32 -3.23 -15.41
N GLY A 589 13.04 -3.36 -15.07
CA GLY A 589 12.39 -4.63 -14.76
C GLY A 589 11.19 -4.85 -15.67
N ALA A 590 10.99 -6.09 -16.07
CA ALA A 590 9.85 -6.54 -16.85
C ALA A 590 9.21 -7.77 -16.19
N MET A 591 7.88 -7.77 -16.06
CA MET A 591 7.11 -8.93 -15.62
C MET A 591 5.94 -9.18 -16.57
N ALA A 592 5.65 -10.44 -16.86
CA ALA A 592 4.47 -10.90 -17.58
C ALA A 592 3.61 -11.82 -16.69
N ASP A 593 2.31 -11.86 -16.98
CA ASP A 593 1.39 -12.86 -16.45
C ASP A 593 1.63 -14.23 -17.11
N TRP A 594 0.68 -15.14 -17.04
CA TRP A 594 0.82 -16.47 -17.64
C TRP A 594 0.80 -16.49 -19.18
N ALA A 595 0.63 -15.34 -19.85
CA ALA A 595 0.80 -15.26 -21.30
C ALA A 595 2.25 -14.91 -21.64
N GLN A 596 2.82 -15.58 -22.65
CA GLN A 596 4.09 -15.17 -23.26
C GLN A 596 3.94 -13.77 -23.87
N ARG A 597 4.97 -12.94 -23.73
CA ARG A 597 4.95 -11.55 -24.22
C ARG A 597 6.26 -11.15 -24.84
N ASP A 598 6.17 -10.44 -25.97
CA ASP A 598 7.29 -9.74 -26.58
C ASP A 598 7.13 -8.25 -26.30
N LEU A 599 8.08 -7.68 -25.56
CA LEU A 599 8.13 -6.27 -25.21
C LEU A 599 9.34 -5.61 -25.88
N LYS A 600 9.36 -4.28 -25.89
CA LYS A 600 10.45 -3.49 -26.45
C LYS A 600 10.90 -2.45 -25.44
N VAL A 601 12.20 -2.41 -25.16
CA VAL A 601 12.85 -1.37 -24.38
C VAL A 601 13.38 -0.33 -25.34
N ASP A 602 12.79 0.86 -25.30
CA ASP A 602 13.31 2.06 -25.95
C ASP A 602 14.15 2.83 -24.92
N PHE A 603 15.46 2.96 -25.19
CA PHE A 603 16.41 3.61 -24.29
C PHE A 603 16.48 5.14 -24.47
N SER A 604 15.56 5.76 -25.20
CA SER A 604 15.48 7.22 -25.41
C SER A 604 15.35 8.04 -24.13
N PHE A 605 15.07 7.40 -22.99
CA PHE A 605 15.12 8.04 -21.68
C PHE A 605 16.53 8.38 -21.20
N LEU A 606 17.57 7.79 -21.80
CA LEU A 606 18.97 8.07 -21.48
C LEU A 606 19.39 9.46 -22.01
N PRO A 607 20.30 10.16 -21.31
CA PRO A 607 20.82 11.44 -21.78
C PRO A 607 21.58 11.31 -23.11
N ASP A 608 21.55 12.36 -23.92
CA ASP A 608 22.27 12.40 -25.20
C ASP A 608 23.79 12.35 -25.01
N GLY A 609 24.49 11.64 -25.90
CA GLY A 609 25.93 11.41 -25.82
C GLY A 609 26.40 10.45 -24.71
N VAL A 610 25.50 9.87 -23.92
CA VAL A 610 25.84 8.89 -22.88
C VAL A 610 25.71 7.47 -23.44
N THR A 611 26.75 6.66 -23.26
CA THR A 611 26.72 5.21 -23.48
C THR A 611 26.94 4.52 -22.13
N LEU A 612 26.10 3.54 -21.82
CA LEU A 612 26.16 2.76 -20.58
C LEU A 612 26.36 1.28 -20.92
N THR A 613 27.00 0.54 -20.03
CA THR A 613 27.02 -0.92 -20.06
C THR A 613 25.72 -1.46 -19.47
N ALA A 614 25.07 -2.35 -20.21
CA ALA A 614 23.85 -3.04 -19.83
C ALA A 614 24.17 -4.49 -19.48
N GLU A 615 23.91 -4.87 -18.22
CA GLU A 615 23.84 -6.27 -17.77
C GLU A 615 22.39 -6.74 -17.90
N VAL A 616 22.12 -7.62 -18.86
CA VAL A 616 20.77 -8.09 -19.21
C VAL A 616 20.58 -9.51 -18.72
N TYR A 617 19.58 -9.71 -17.87
CA TYR A 617 19.11 -11.01 -17.40
C TYR A 617 17.70 -11.21 -17.95
N ARG A 618 17.50 -12.26 -18.73
CA ARG A 618 16.20 -12.55 -19.37
C ARG A 618 15.89 -14.03 -19.29
N ASP A 619 14.62 -14.36 -19.42
CA ASP A 619 14.18 -15.74 -19.50
C ASP A 619 14.96 -16.53 -20.56
N GLY A 620 15.38 -17.73 -20.20
CA GLY A 620 16.02 -18.66 -21.13
C GLY A 620 15.02 -19.19 -22.15
N LYS A 621 15.54 -19.74 -23.26
CA LYS A 621 14.72 -20.25 -24.37
C LYS A 621 13.65 -21.27 -23.95
N ASP A 622 13.92 -22.10 -22.94
CA ASP A 622 13.00 -23.12 -22.42
C ASP A 622 12.48 -22.76 -21.00
N ALA A 623 12.46 -21.47 -20.64
CA ALA A 623 11.98 -21.01 -19.33
C ALA A 623 10.49 -21.34 -19.10
N ASP A 624 9.71 -21.53 -20.16
CA ASP A 624 8.32 -22.02 -20.16
C ASP A 624 8.19 -23.47 -19.64
N LYS A 625 9.28 -24.23 -19.60
CA LYS A 625 9.35 -25.61 -19.07
C LYS A 625 10.21 -25.69 -17.82
N ASN A 626 11.34 -24.99 -17.82
CA ASN A 626 12.24 -24.89 -16.68
C ASN A 626 12.38 -23.42 -16.26
N ALA A 627 11.49 -23.00 -15.36
CA ALA A 627 11.40 -21.63 -14.86
C ALA A 627 12.69 -21.07 -14.22
N GLU A 628 13.67 -21.91 -13.88
CA GLU A 628 14.96 -21.45 -13.36
C GLU A 628 15.94 -21.03 -14.46
N GLN A 629 15.68 -21.38 -15.73
CA GLN A 629 16.57 -21.00 -16.84
C GLN A 629 16.50 -19.51 -17.16
N TYR A 630 17.67 -18.90 -17.23
CA TYR A 630 17.86 -17.53 -17.66
C TYR A 630 19.15 -17.40 -18.47
N GLU A 631 19.26 -16.31 -19.23
CA GLU A 631 20.48 -15.89 -19.91
C GLU A 631 20.98 -14.59 -19.30
N HIS A 632 22.29 -14.48 -19.11
CA HIS A 632 22.98 -13.25 -18.74
C HIS A 632 23.88 -12.80 -19.89
N THR A 633 23.70 -11.57 -20.36
CA THR A 633 24.52 -10.97 -21.42
C THR A 633 24.89 -9.53 -21.08
N THR A 634 26.04 -9.08 -21.58
CA THR A 634 26.51 -7.70 -21.40
C THR A 634 26.65 -7.03 -22.77
N LEU A 635 26.10 -5.82 -22.91
CA LEU A 635 26.27 -5.00 -24.12
C LEU A 635 26.28 -3.51 -23.80
N ASN A 636 26.67 -2.66 -24.76
CA ASN A 636 26.59 -1.21 -24.61
C ASN A 636 25.30 -0.67 -25.23
N VAL A 637 24.64 0.24 -24.53
CA VAL A 637 23.41 0.93 -24.98
C VAL A 637 23.53 2.43 -24.84
N ASN A 638 22.80 3.17 -25.68
CA ASN A 638 22.67 4.63 -25.63
C ASN A 638 21.21 5.04 -25.89
N ASN A 639 20.95 6.35 -25.96
CA ASN A 639 19.61 6.90 -26.17
C ASN A 639 18.95 6.56 -27.54
N ARG A 640 19.67 5.89 -28.46
CA ARG A 640 19.13 5.39 -29.74
C ARG A 640 18.97 3.88 -29.76
N SER A 641 19.43 3.19 -28.72
CA SER A 641 19.30 1.75 -28.61
C SER A 641 17.84 1.35 -28.43
N VAL A 642 17.47 0.24 -29.06
CA VAL A 642 16.19 -0.43 -28.89
C VAL A 642 16.49 -1.92 -28.68
N MET A 643 15.85 -2.53 -27.71
CA MET A 643 16.05 -3.95 -27.39
C MET A 643 14.71 -4.66 -27.32
N ASP A 644 14.58 -5.77 -28.04
CA ASP A 644 13.45 -6.68 -27.91
C ASP A 644 13.65 -7.59 -26.69
N LEU A 645 12.60 -7.76 -25.90
CA LEU A 645 12.55 -8.62 -24.72
C LEU A 645 11.46 -9.66 -24.88
N HIS A 646 11.87 -10.92 -24.95
CA HIS A 646 10.97 -12.05 -24.91
C HIS A 646 10.77 -12.51 -23.46
N LEU A 647 9.52 -12.54 -23.02
CA LEU A 647 9.12 -13.00 -21.68
C LEU A 647 8.34 -14.31 -21.82
N ALA A 648 8.80 -15.35 -21.14
CA ALA A 648 8.09 -16.62 -21.08
C ALA A 648 6.75 -16.47 -20.32
N PRO A 649 5.85 -17.48 -20.35
CA PRO A 649 4.72 -17.54 -19.43
C PRO A 649 5.16 -17.39 -17.97
N GLY A 650 4.56 -16.45 -17.25
CA GLY A 650 4.96 -16.09 -15.88
C GLY A 650 6.37 -15.50 -15.79
N GLY A 651 6.86 -14.97 -16.91
CA GLY A 651 8.24 -14.61 -17.14
C GLY A 651 8.61 -13.18 -16.79
N GLY A 652 9.87 -12.85 -17.04
CA GLY A 652 10.41 -11.53 -16.76
C GLY A 652 11.82 -11.29 -17.32
N ALA A 653 12.31 -10.07 -17.09
CA ALA A 653 13.66 -9.66 -17.43
C ALA A 653 14.10 -8.52 -16.52
N VAL A 654 15.40 -8.41 -16.27
CA VAL A 654 16.01 -7.25 -15.63
C VAL A 654 17.22 -6.76 -16.40
N ILE A 655 17.40 -5.44 -16.42
CA ILE A 655 18.54 -4.79 -17.05
C ILE A 655 19.13 -3.79 -16.06
N TYR A 656 20.41 -3.95 -15.73
CA TYR A 656 21.17 -2.98 -14.94
C TYR A 656 22.09 -2.19 -15.87
N LEU A 657 21.84 -0.89 -15.98
CA LEU A 657 22.67 0.05 -16.73
C LEU A 657 23.59 0.80 -15.78
N HIS A 658 24.89 0.75 -16.06
CA HIS A 658 25.90 1.50 -15.32
C HIS A 658 26.96 2.10 -16.25
N PRO A 659 27.68 3.13 -15.81
CA PRO A 659 28.78 3.74 -16.56
C PRO A 659 29.90 2.76 -16.93
#